data_AF-A0A4Y8CXL2-F1
#
_entry.id   AF-A0A4Y8CXL2-F1
#
_cell.length_a   1.000
_cell.length_b   1.000
_cell.length_c   1.000
_cell.angle_alpha   90.00
_cell.angle_beta   90.00
_cell.angle_gamma   90.00
#
_symmetry.space_group_name_H-M   'P 1'
#
loop_
_entity.id
_entity.type
_entity.pdbx_description
1 polymer ?
#
loop_
_entity_poly.entity_id
_entity_poly.type
_entity_poly.pdbx_seq_one_letter_code
_entity_poly.pdbx_strand_id
1 'polypeptide(L)'
;MARVNRFGFLAIAMAFHLVYIYSIFDIYFVSPIVSGMREFGVERPDGVEAPAKRLVLFVGDGLRADKAFQSFPEPYPKIEEDLVPRPLAPFLRSRVLGHGTFGVSHTRVPTESRPGHVALIAGMYEDVSAVATGWKLNPVNFDSVFNRSRHTWSWGSPDILPMFQLGAVPGRVDAYTYSAEEEDFSKAAIHLDIWVFDRVKALFAEAATNATLNAALRKDKNVFFLHLLGLDTTGHGFRPYSKEYLYNIKIVDEGIKEVTKVIEDFYRDGKTAFVFTADHGMSDYGSHGDGHPDNTRTPLIAWGSGVAKPIVQAHGTAPGHDELSSDWGMNHIHRHDVSQADVAALMAYLAGVKFPVNSVGELPLSYLAADIPEKSEAFLANARGILDMYRIKEEQKKATELKYRPFEGLGEENHTAEHRLADIRNLIDRGQHEEAIRETAELVRLGLAGLRYLQTYDWLFLRALITMGYLGWITFALTTVIDLHVLHGKTETSRTLAGSLFFSSILVALFASFIVSESPATYYAYAIFPVAFWEEVYARRNALSEGGKALFGHVKSPLAYIGTFIKAIIFLGVIESLAWGYTHREIFSALFVGATFWPAFYGLGFLKENKAFALTWTVSCLGMSTFTLLPAMKIEDVDLILYGGALMVVVGLLYLAFEKKLLAKSKMTGDSIAPADNLLSRTLIGAQIGLIILSMLVTRSTAMSLQARTGLPRGNQIVGWCLIVASLMMPFLHRLQPNNHYLHRLMIVFLTFAPLFVILTISYEGLFYLAFSATLITWVLLEHGIHKYTSSKTTKVKANGVSVPEVPASLSSSPFRSLTLTDARISLFFFILLQSAFFSTGNMASVSSFSLESVNRLIPVFDPFSQGALLIVKLMIPFALISANLGILNKRLGVAPSALFMVVIAISDFLTLHFFWVVKDEGSWLEIGSTISHFVIASLLCLFVASLEGVSELFIAGVEVEDHSGQIEKERELGGMVRGVEGEKEGNENGMSKTGVNGNGNGHGKDKST
;
A
#
# COMPACT_ATOMS: atom_id res chain seq x y z
N MET A 1 8.00 -29.88 21.05
CA MET A 1 6.68 -29.22 20.98
C MET A 1 5.62 -30.27 20.66
N ALA A 2 4.42 -30.13 21.22
CA ALA A 2 3.26 -30.91 20.81
C ALA A 2 2.93 -30.64 19.32
N ARG A 3 2.23 -31.56 18.68
CA ARG A 3 1.84 -31.44 17.27
C ARG A 3 1.05 -30.15 17.05
N VAL A 4 1.49 -29.32 16.10
CA VAL A 4 0.85 -28.03 15.82
C VAL A 4 -0.55 -28.28 15.26
N ASN A 5 -1.57 -27.95 16.04
CA ASN A 5 -2.96 -27.99 15.61
C ASN A 5 -3.28 -26.76 14.73
N ARG A 6 -4.48 -26.72 14.13
CA ARG A 6 -4.93 -25.62 13.25
C ARG A 6 -4.72 -24.24 13.89
N PHE A 7 -5.14 -24.07 15.14
CA PHE A 7 -5.00 -22.80 15.86
C PHE A 7 -3.52 -22.40 16.03
N GLY A 8 -2.67 -23.35 16.43
CA GLY A 8 -1.23 -23.11 16.53
C GLY A 8 -0.59 -22.72 15.20
N PHE A 9 -1.00 -23.34 14.09
CA PHE A 9 -0.51 -22.97 12.76
C PHE A 9 -0.86 -21.52 12.41
N LEU A 10 -2.11 -21.11 12.64
CA LEU A 10 -2.57 -19.75 12.35
C LEU A 10 -1.92 -18.72 13.28
N ALA A 11 -1.73 -19.03 14.57
CA ALA A 11 -1.04 -18.15 15.51
C ALA A 11 0.43 -17.93 15.13
N ILE A 12 1.12 -18.99 14.69
CA ILE A 12 2.49 -18.90 14.17
C ILE A 12 2.53 -18.08 12.88
N ALA A 13 1.58 -18.31 11.96
CA ALA A 13 1.46 -17.51 10.74
C ALA A 13 1.34 -16.02 11.09
N MET A 14 0.47 -15.66 12.03
CA MET A 14 0.28 -14.28 12.45
C MET A 14 1.51 -13.66 13.06
N ALA A 15 2.14 -14.33 14.02
CA ALA A 15 3.36 -13.84 14.65
C ALA A 15 4.48 -13.63 13.61
N PHE A 16 4.68 -14.60 12.71
CA PHE A 16 5.69 -14.54 11.66
C PHE A 16 5.47 -13.34 10.72
N HIS A 17 4.29 -13.21 10.11
CA HIS A 17 4.03 -12.16 9.14
C HIS A 17 4.03 -10.76 9.77
N LEU A 18 3.49 -10.58 10.98
CA LEU A 18 3.52 -9.29 11.66
C LEU A 18 4.95 -8.84 11.99
N VAL A 19 5.81 -9.77 12.42
CA VAL A 19 7.23 -9.45 12.64
C VAL A 19 7.94 -9.18 11.31
N TYR A 20 7.73 -10.01 10.28
CA TYR A 20 8.43 -9.89 9.01
C TYR A 20 7.97 -8.70 8.16
N ILE A 21 6.77 -8.18 8.37
CA ILE A 21 6.34 -6.90 7.78
C ILE A 21 7.30 -5.78 8.21
N TYR A 22 7.78 -5.78 9.45
CA TYR A 22 8.69 -4.73 9.94
C TYR A 22 10.09 -4.82 9.29
N SER A 23 10.46 -5.98 8.74
CA SER A 23 11.81 -6.20 8.17
C SER A 23 12.15 -5.27 7.01
N ILE A 24 11.17 -4.84 6.22
CA ILE A 24 11.43 -3.89 5.14
C ILE A 24 11.81 -2.52 5.66
N PHE A 25 11.39 -2.11 6.86
CA PHE A 25 11.80 -0.82 7.42
C PHE A 25 13.24 -0.87 7.93
N ASP A 26 13.62 -1.94 8.61
CA ASP A 26 15.00 -2.14 9.07
C ASP A 26 16.00 -2.36 7.91
N ILE A 27 15.52 -2.88 6.78
CA ILE A 27 16.31 -3.01 5.56
C ILE A 27 16.28 -1.65 4.85
N TYR A 28 15.15 -1.27 4.26
CA TYR A 28 15.07 -0.24 3.24
C TYR A 28 14.94 1.20 3.76
N PHE A 29 14.49 1.39 4.99
CA PHE A 29 14.02 2.68 5.49
C PHE A 29 14.74 3.07 6.79
N VAL A 30 16.06 3.16 6.69
CA VAL A 30 16.95 3.52 7.80
C VAL A 30 17.14 5.04 7.84
N SER A 31 16.95 5.61 9.04
CA SER A 31 17.00 7.07 9.26
C SER A 31 18.24 7.74 8.61
N PRO A 32 18.03 8.83 7.85
CA PRO A 32 19.12 9.62 7.28
C PRO A 32 19.77 10.54 8.31
N ILE A 33 19.13 10.80 9.45
CA ILE A 33 19.63 11.73 10.46
C ILE A 33 20.90 11.20 11.10
N VAL A 34 21.96 12.01 11.04
CA VAL A 34 23.23 11.80 11.72
C VAL A 34 23.32 12.79 12.88
N SER A 35 24.03 12.41 13.94
CA SER A 35 24.28 13.26 15.10
C SER A 35 25.79 13.38 15.35
N GLY A 36 26.27 14.55 15.77
CA GLY A 36 27.69 14.79 16.06
C GLY A 36 28.53 15.39 14.92
N MET A 37 27.91 15.81 13.82
CA MET A 37 28.62 16.50 12.73
C MET A 37 29.00 17.94 13.11
N ARG A 38 30.07 18.44 12.48
CA ARG A 38 30.55 19.82 12.55
C ARG A 38 29.73 20.72 11.63
N GLU A 39 29.71 22.00 11.96
CA GLU A 39 28.99 23.01 11.19
C GLU A 39 29.93 23.70 10.20
N PHE A 40 29.55 23.75 8.93
CA PHE A 40 30.34 24.39 7.87
C PHE A 40 29.57 25.53 7.22
N GLY A 41 30.29 26.59 6.85
CA GLY A 41 29.77 27.72 6.09
C GLY A 41 30.86 28.27 5.19
N VAL A 42 30.49 29.15 4.26
CA VAL A 42 31.46 29.76 3.36
C VAL A 42 32.39 30.69 4.15
N GLU A 43 33.69 30.38 4.12
CA GLU A 43 34.71 31.26 4.67
C GLU A 43 34.89 32.46 3.73
N ARG A 44 34.71 33.66 4.27
CA ARG A 44 34.81 34.91 3.52
C ARG A 44 35.97 35.74 4.08
N PRO A 45 36.77 36.42 3.24
CA PRO A 45 37.80 37.32 3.72
C PRO A 45 37.24 38.41 4.64
N ASP A 46 38.07 38.91 5.55
CA ASP A 46 37.68 39.98 6.47
C ASP A 46 37.16 41.21 5.71
N GLY A 47 35.98 41.69 6.12
CA GLY A 47 35.30 42.83 5.49
C GLY A 47 34.43 42.48 4.27
N VAL A 48 34.43 41.23 3.80
CA VAL A 48 33.53 40.77 2.73
C VAL A 48 32.20 40.30 3.33
N GLU A 49 31.14 41.08 3.11
CA GLU A 49 29.79 40.71 3.55
C GLU A 49 29.26 39.48 2.78
N ALA A 50 28.33 38.76 3.40
CA ALA A 50 27.50 37.78 2.68
C ALA A 50 26.66 38.45 1.57
N PRO A 51 26.20 37.68 0.56
CA PRO A 51 25.49 38.24 -0.57
C PRO A 51 24.22 38.99 -0.14
N ALA A 52 23.42 38.41 0.75
CA ALA A 52 22.25 39.07 1.33
C ALA A 52 22.37 39.16 2.86
N LYS A 53 21.77 40.20 3.45
CA LYS A 53 21.56 40.28 4.91
C LYS A 53 20.26 39.63 5.34
N ARG A 54 19.33 39.44 4.40
CA ARG A 54 18.08 38.72 4.64
C ARG A 54 17.63 37.93 3.43
N LEU A 55 16.90 36.86 3.70
CA LEU A 55 16.31 35.98 2.71
C LEU A 55 14.80 35.91 2.92
N VAL A 56 14.04 35.95 1.83
CA VAL A 56 12.59 35.75 1.83
C VAL A 56 12.28 34.48 1.03
N LEU A 57 11.70 33.50 1.69
CA LEU A 57 11.21 32.26 1.10
C LEU A 57 9.69 32.33 0.97
N PHE A 58 9.20 32.22 -0.25
CA PHE A 58 7.79 32.03 -0.57
C PHE A 58 7.58 30.58 -1.03
N VAL A 59 6.67 29.86 -0.39
CA VAL A 59 6.25 28.52 -0.82
C VAL A 59 4.77 28.57 -1.19
N GLY A 60 4.48 28.46 -2.49
CA GLY A 60 3.12 28.28 -3.01
C GLY A 60 2.75 26.80 -2.98
N ASP A 61 2.20 26.34 -1.86
CA ASP A 61 1.92 24.93 -1.60
C ASP A 61 1.03 24.33 -2.71
N GLY A 62 1.38 23.14 -3.19
CA GLY A 62 0.66 22.44 -4.28
C GLY A 62 0.75 23.09 -5.67
N LEU A 63 1.66 24.05 -5.90
CA LEU A 63 1.82 24.70 -7.21
C LEU A 63 2.66 23.87 -8.19
N ARG A 64 2.04 23.44 -9.28
CA ARG A 64 2.74 22.77 -10.39
C ARG A 64 3.62 23.75 -11.18
N ALA A 65 4.79 23.27 -11.61
CA ALA A 65 5.71 24.05 -12.45
C ALA A 65 5.08 24.49 -13.79
N ASP A 66 4.31 23.62 -14.44
CA ASP A 66 3.65 23.96 -15.72
C ASP A 66 2.63 25.08 -15.53
N LYS A 67 1.74 24.99 -14.53
CA LYS A 67 0.70 26.00 -14.26
C LYS A 67 1.27 27.35 -13.87
N ALA A 68 2.44 27.38 -13.22
CA ALA A 68 3.12 28.62 -12.90
C ALA A 68 3.59 29.41 -14.15
N PHE A 69 3.87 28.72 -15.27
CA PHE A 69 4.54 29.32 -16.44
C PHE A 69 3.73 29.27 -17.75
N GLN A 70 2.74 28.39 -17.84
CA GLN A 70 1.81 28.30 -18.98
C GLN A 70 0.97 29.57 -19.12
N SER A 71 0.47 29.80 -20.35
CA SER A 71 -0.47 30.87 -20.64
C SER A 71 -1.90 30.32 -20.68
N PHE A 72 -2.82 31.01 -20.03
CA PHE A 72 -4.23 30.65 -19.96
C PHE A 72 -5.12 31.84 -20.30
N PRO A 73 -6.35 31.61 -20.81
CA PRO A 73 -7.39 32.63 -20.78
C PRO A 73 -7.61 33.14 -19.35
N GLU A 74 -8.21 34.33 -19.22
CA GLU A 74 -8.62 34.82 -17.91
C GLU A 74 -9.61 33.84 -17.26
N PRO A 75 -9.41 33.45 -15.97
CA PRO A 75 -10.27 32.47 -15.32
C PRO A 75 -11.75 32.89 -15.22
N TYR A 76 -12.00 34.20 -15.19
CA TYR A 76 -13.34 34.80 -15.14
C TYR A 76 -13.45 35.88 -16.24
N PRO A 77 -13.57 35.47 -17.52
CA PRO A 77 -13.54 36.39 -18.65
C PRO A 77 -14.80 37.25 -18.68
N LYS A 78 -14.65 38.54 -18.96
CA LYS A 78 -15.76 39.51 -19.08
C LYS A 78 -15.93 40.04 -20.51
N ILE A 79 -14.86 40.05 -21.30
CA ILE A 79 -14.80 40.53 -22.68
C ILE A 79 -14.10 39.51 -23.58
N GLU A 80 -14.18 39.62 -24.91
CA GLU A 80 -13.55 38.65 -25.82
C GLU A 80 -12.03 38.63 -25.69
N GLU A 81 -11.40 39.77 -25.41
CA GLU A 81 -9.95 39.88 -25.18
C GLU A 81 -9.48 39.05 -23.97
N ASP A 82 -10.36 38.78 -23.01
CA ASP A 82 -10.07 37.93 -21.85
C ASP A 82 -9.87 36.46 -22.22
N LEU A 83 -10.35 36.03 -23.40
CA LEU A 83 -10.16 34.68 -23.90
C LEU A 83 -8.76 34.44 -24.50
N VAL A 84 -8.00 35.51 -24.75
CA VAL A 84 -6.63 35.41 -25.29
C VAL A 84 -5.69 34.87 -24.21
N PRO A 85 -5.02 33.72 -24.43
CA PRO A 85 -4.11 33.14 -23.45
C PRO A 85 -2.97 34.08 -23.08
N ARG A 86 -2.74 34.25 -21.78
CA ARG A 86 -1.69 35.09 -21.20
C ARG A 86 -1.10 34.43 -19.93
N PRO A 87 0.14 34.77 -19.53
CA PRO A 87 0.68 34.30 -18.26
C PRO A 87 -0.14 34.84 -17.08
N LEU A 88 -0.54 33.96 -16.16
CA LEU A 88 -1.33 34.35 -14.98
C LEU A 88 -0.47 34.86 -13.82
N ALA A 89 0.85 34.61 -13.85
CA ALA A 89 1.82 35.12 -12.88
C ALA A 89 2.83 36.09 -13.54
N PRO A 90 2.37 37.28 -14.01
CA PRO A 90 3.23 38.22 -14.72
C PRO A 90 4.39 38.77 -13.88
N PHE A 91 4.25 38.93 -12.57
CA PHE A 91 5.34 39.42 -11.73
C PHE A 91 6.46 38.37 -11.62
N LEU A 92 6.13 37.14 -11.24
CA LEU A 92 7.07 36.03 -11.18
C LEU A 92 7.73 35.79 -12.54
N ARG A 93 6.95 35.78 -13.63
CA ARG A 93 7.49 35.69 -14.99
C ARG A 93 8.48 36.82 -15.30
N SER A 94 8.19 38.05 -14.88
CA SER A 94 9.13 39.16 -15.07
C SER A 94 10.46 38.94 -14.33
N ARG A 95 10.44 38.26 -13.17
CA ARG A 95 11.68 37.94 -12.43
C ARG A 95 12.54 36.98 -13.23
N VAL A 96 11.93 35.96 -13.84
CA VAL A 96 12.58 34.99 -14.75
C VAL A 96 13.19 35.69 -15.97
N LEU A 97 12.44 36.59 -16.59
CA LEU A 97 12.86 37.19 -17.86
C LEU A 97 13.96 38.24 -17.72
N GLY A 98 14.12 38.88 -16.56
CA GLY A 98 15.03 40.03 -16.43
C GLY A 98 15.80 40.19 -15.13
N HIS A 99 15.49 39.45 -14.07
CA HIS A 99 16.04 39.77 -12.74
C HIS A 99 16.80 38.65 -12.06
N GLY A 100 16.51 37.38 -12.36
CA GLY A 100 17.03 36.24 -11.62
C GLY A 100 17.20 34.96 -12.44
N THR A 101 17.38 33.85 -11.73
CA THR A 101 17.55 32.50 -12.31
C THR A 101 16.32 31.65 -11.98
N PHE A 102 15.97 30.73 -12.89
CA PHE A 102 14.79 29.88 -12.73
C PHE A 102 15.05 28.44 -13.17
N GLY A 103 14.17 27.54 -12.74
CA GLY A 103 14.16 26.14 -13.16
C GLY A 103 13.01 25.37 -12.55
N VAL A 104 13.11 24.04 -12.65
CA VAL A 104 12.25 23.11 -11.92
C VAL A 104 12.98 22.57 -10.71
N SER A 105 12.35 22.67 -9.53
CA SER A 105 12.76 21.93 -8.34
C SER A 105 12.06 20.57 -8.35
N HIS A 106 12.88 19.51 -8.40
CA HIS A 106 12.41 18.13 -8.40
C HIS A 106 12.32 17.63 -6.96
N THR A 107 11.09 17.54 -6.44
CA THR A 107 10.85 16.94 -5.14
C THR A 107 10.92 15.42 -5.21
N ARG A 108 11.19 14.81 -4.05
CA ARG A 108 11.07 13.39 -3.86
C ARG A 108 9.75 13.11 -3.17
N VAL A 109 9.67 11.93 -2.62
CA VAL A 109 8.45 11.28 -2.26
C VAL A 109 8.55 10.83 -0.80
N PRO A 110 7.49 10.97 0.01
CA PRO A 110 6.14 11.39 -0.37
C PRO A 110 6.08 12.85 -0.81
N THR A 111 5.31 13.16 -1.86
CA THR A 111 5.00 14.55 -2.26
C THR A 111 3.92 15.12 -1.34
N GLU A 112 4.13 14.97 -0.03
CA GLU A 112 3.29 15.51 1.03
C GLU A 112 3.93 16.80 1.55
N SER A 113 3.12 17.70 2.11
CA SER A 113 3.60 19.05 2.41
C SER A 113 4.75 19.06 3.41
N ARG A 114 4.69 18.26 4.49
CA ARG A 114 5.78 18.20 5.48
C ARG A 114 7.11 17.73 4.87
N PRO A 115 7.23 16.55 4.25
CA PRO A 115 8.48 16.10 3.64
C PRO A 115 9.06 17.10 2.63
N GLY A 116 8.21 17.74 1.81
CA GLY A 116 8.64 18.76 0.86
C GLY A 116 9.25 19.99 1.55
N HIS A 117 8.63 20.46 2.64
CA HIS A 117 9.16 21.56 3.45
C HIS A 117 10.48 21.20 4.15
N VAL A 118 10.62 19.97 4.66
CA VAL A 118 11.87 19.51 5.26
C VAL A 118 12.98 19.46 4.20
N ALA A 119 12.70 18.97 2.99
CA ALA A 119 13.67 19.00 1.90
C ALA A 119 14.08 20.44 1.54
N LEU A 120 13.11 21.34 1.36
CA LEU A 120 13.38 22.74 1.01
C LEU A 120 14.21 23.48 2.06
N ILE A 121 13.91 23.29 3.34
CA ILE A 121 14.44 24.14 4.43
C ILE A 121 15.61 23.49 5.17
N ALA A 122 15.64 22.17 5.28
CA ALA A 122 16.72 21.43 5.94
C ALA A 122 17.68 20.75 4.96
N GLY A 123 17.32 20.63 3.68
CA GLY A 123 18.17 20.00 2.68
C GLY A 123 18.26 18.48 2.85
N MET A 124 17.31 17.87 3.57
CA MET A 124 17.26 16.43 3.82
C MET A 124 15.92 15.85 3.40
N TYR A 125 15.93 14.62 2.90
CA TYR A 125 14.71 13.88 2.59
C TYR A 125 14.30 13.05 3.79
N GLU A 126 13.07 13.22 4.27
CA GLU A 126 12.55 12.40 5.37
C GLU A 126 12.39 10.94 4.96
N ASP A 127 12.64 10.04 5.90
CA ASP A 127 12.39 8.61 5.72
C ASP A 127 10.90 8.28 5.83
N VAL A 128 10.47 7.28 5.09
CA VAL A 128 9.08 6.77 5.08
C VAL A 128 8.54 6.41 6.44
N SER A 129 9.38 5.80 7.27
CA SER A 129 9.05 5.43 8.64
C SER A 129 8.79 6.64 9.53
N ALA A 130 9.45 7.78 9.29
CA ALA A 130 9.28 9.01 10.07
C ALA A 130 7.96 9.74 9.75
N VAL A 131 7.42 9.53 8.55
CA VAL A 131 6.09 10.03 8.14
C VAL A 131 4.99 9.13 8.71
N ALA A 132 5.20 7.81 8.72
CA ALA A 132 4.23 6.84 9.23
C ALA A 132 4.07 6.85 10.76
N THR A 133 5.11 7.27 11.51
CA THR A 133 5.11 7.28 12.99
C THR A 133 4.57 8.58 13.60
N GLY A 134 4.53 9.68 12.84
CA GLY A 134 3.93 10.94 13.26
C GLY A 134 3.56 11.79 12.05
N TRP A 135 2.26 11.99 11.81
CA TRP A 135 1.78 12.70 10.61
C TRP A 135 2.02 14.22 10.67
N LYS A 136 1.85 14.84 11.84
CA LYS A 136 1.93 16.31 12.02
C LYS A 136 3.21 16.84 12.68
N LEU A 137 3.98 15.97 13.35
CA LEU A 137 5.20 16.34 14.06
C LEU A 137 6.29 15.32 13.78
N ASN A 138 7.49 15.80 13.44
CA ASN A 138 8.64 14.91 13.31
C ASN A 138 9.02 14.39 14.70
N PRO A 139 9.11 13.06 14.89
CA PRO A 139 9.52 12.48 16.17
C PRO A 139 10.97 12.83 16.56
N VAL A 140 11.78 13.35 15.62
CA VAL A 140 13.20 13.67 15.82
C VAL A 140 13.50 15.10 15.35
N ASN A 141 14.18 15.89 16.20
CA ASN A 141 14.64 17.22 15.84
C ASN A 141 15.72 17.14 14.75
N PHE A 142 15.63 18.02 13.75
CA PHE A 142 16.62 18.17 12.69
C PHE A 142 17.08 19.63 12.57
N ASP A 143 18.26 19.81 11.98
CA ASP A 143 18.84 21.13 11.74
C ASP A 143 18.36 21.69 10.40
N SER A 144 18.21 23.01 10.29
CA SER A 144 17.63 23.66 9.12
C SER A 144 18.17 25.07 8.89
N VAL A 145 17.90 25.66 7.73
CA VAL A 145 18.27 27.06 7.46
C VAL A 145 17.70 28.01 8.52
N PHE A 146 16.51 27.72 9.07
CA PHE A 146 15.91 28.53 10.13
C PHE A 146 16.68 28.40 11.45
N ASN A 147 17.14 27.20 11.80
CA ASN A 147 18.02 26.99 12.96
C ASN A 147 19.34 27.75 12.81
N ARG A 148 19.85 27.86 11.58
CA ARG A 148 21.11 28.56 11.25
C ARG A 148 20.97 30.07 11.05
N SER A 149 19.74 30.56 10.88
CA SER A 149 19.42 31.98 10.81
C SER A 149 19.72 32.70 12.12
N ARG A 150 19.80 34.04 12.09
CA ARG A 150 19.76 34.84 13.32
C ARG A 150 18.35 34.86 13.92
N HIS A 151 17.36 35.05 13.07
CA HIS A 151 15.94 35.02 13.40
C HIS A 151 15.14 34.63 12.17
N THR A 152 14.07 33.87 12.36
CA THR A 152 13.09 33.57 11.32
C THR A 152 11.71 34.06 11.74
N TRP A 153 11.06 34.87 10.90
CA TRP A 153 9.62 35.14 11.02
C TRP A 153 8.89 34.31 9.98
N SER A 154 7.89 33.55 10.42
CA SER A 154 7.11 32.65 9.55
C SER A 154 5.60 32.86 9.69
N TRP A 155 4.88 32.79 8.56
CA TRP A 155 3.42 32.92 8.48
C TRP A 155 2.81 31.83 7.60
N GLY A 156 1.71 31.23 8.04
CA GLY A 156 0.93 30.27 7.24
C GLY A 156 0.26 29.17 8.07
N SER A 157 0.32 27.92 7.58
CA SER A 157 -0.48 26.82 8.11
C SER A 157 -0.04 26.37 9.50
N PRO A 158 -0.99 26.06 10.41
CA PRO A 158 -0.70 25.42 11.69
C PRO A 158 -0.13 24.00 11.56
N ASP A 159 -0.18 23.38 10.38
CA ASP A 159 0.33 22.02 10.17
C ASP A 159 1.82 21.99 9.74
N ILE A 160 2.40 23.13 9.33
CA ILE A 160 3.79 23.21 8.84
C ILE A 160 4.68 24.01 9.79
N LEU A 161 4.28 25.22 10.16
CA LEU A 161 5.17 26.14 10.88
C LEU A 161 5.65 25.62 12.25
N PRO A 162 4.79 24.98 13.09
CA PRO A 162 5.19 24.56 14.42
C PRO A 162 6.37 23.58 14.43
N MET A 163 6.55 22.73 13.41
CA MET A 163 7.65 21.77 13.41
C MET A 163 9.02 22.45 13.38
N PHE A 164 9.15 23.57 12.65
CA PHE A 164 10.38 24.34 12.62
C PHE A 164 10.57 25.22 13.85
N GLN A 165 9.47 25.72 14.45
CA GLN A 165 9.55 26.49 15.68
C GLN A 165 9.97 25.62 16.86
N LEU A 166 9.34 24.46 17.04
CA LEU A 166 9.60 23.54 18.14
C LEU A 166 10.95 22.83 18.00
N GLY A 167 11.39 22.57 16.76
CA GLY A 167 12.71 22.02 16.46
C GLY A 167 13.86 23.02 16.57
N ALA A 168 13.57 24.32 16.73
CA ALA A 168 14.57 25.37 16.86
C ALA A 168 14.87 25.74 18.31
N VAL A 169 15.99 26.43 18.51
CA VAL A 169 16.31 27.04 19.80
C VAL A 169 15.19 28.04 20.17
N PRO A 170 14.66 28.03 21.41
CA PRO A 170 13.57 28.94 21.79
C PRO A 170 13.86 30.41 21.44
N GLY A 171 12.89 31.06 20.79
CA GLY A 171 13.00 32.45 20.33
C GLY A 171 13.74 32.65 19.01
N ARG A 172 14.22 31.58 18.34
CA ARG A 172 14.87 31.66 17.02
C ARG A 172 13.86 31.81 15.87
N VAL A 173 12.69 31.20 16.02
CA VAL A 173 11.66 31.10 14.98
C VAL A 173 10.32 31.51 15.58
N ASP A 174 9.70 32.52 14.99
CA ASP A 174 8.32 32.89 15.28
C ASP A 174 7.38 32.26 14.25
N ALA A 175 6.36 31.55 14.72
CA ALA A 175 5.33 30.94 13.90
C ALA A 175 3.98 31.63 14.14
N TYR A 176 3.50 32.36 13.13
CA TYR A 176 2.18 32.99 13.15
C TYR A 176 1.24 32.22 12.23
N THR A 177 0.19 31.63 12.81
CA THR A 177 -0.75 30.80 12.06
C THR A 177 -2.15 31.39 12.08
N TYR A 178 -2.90 31.17 11.00
CA TYR A 178 -4.37 31.25 11.03
C TYR A 178 -4.94 30.04 11.79
N SER A 179 -6.26 30.01 12.05
CA SER A 179 -6.88 28.90 12.77
C SER A 179 -7.08 27.69 11.86
N ALA A 180 -7.01 26.47 12.41
CA ALA A 180 -7.17 25.25 11.61
C ALA A 180 -8.57 25.14 10.98
N GLU A 181 -9.59 25.78 11.57
CA GLU A 181 -10.94 25.83 11.04
C GLU A 181 -11.07 26.71 9.79
N GLU A 182 -10.08 27.54 9.48
CA GLU A 182 -10.05 28.37 8.27
C GLU A 182 -9.65 27.57 7.01
N GLU A 183 -9.12 26.34 7.17
CA GLU A 183 -8.78 25.39 6.10
C GLU A 183 -10.03 24.60 5.62
N ASP A 184 -11.01 25.31 5.06
CA ASP A 184 -12.28 24.73 4.56
C ASP A 184 -12.20 24.40 3.05
N PHE A 185 -11.96 23.13 2.73
CA PHE A 185 -11.88 22.59 1.35
C PHE A 185 -13.16 22.74 0.52
N SER A 186 -14.29 23.17 1.11
CA SER A 186 -15.53 23.43 0.37
C SER A 186 -15.59 24.83 -0.27
N LYS A 187 -14.61 25.70 0.00
CA LYS A 187 -14.54 27.09 -0.49
C LYS A 187 -13.22 27.36 -1.20
N ALA A 188 -13.19 28.41 -2.02
CA ALA A 188 -11.92 28.92 -2.57
C ALA A 188 -11.05 29.44 -1.43
N ALA A 189 -9.78 29.01 -1.37
CA ALA A 189 -8.92 29.21 -0.22
C ALA A 189 -7.98 30.43 -0.30
N ILE A 190 -8.27 31.36 -1.22
CA ILE A 190 -7.46 32.58 -1.44
C ILE A 190 -7.29 33.42 -0.16
N HIS A 191 -8.21 33.34 0.80
CA HIS A 191 -8.14 34.09 2.06
C HIS A 191 -6.95 33.69 2.93
N LEU A 192 -6.49 32.44 2.83
CA LEU A 192 -5.32 31.94 3.56
C LEU A 192 -4.05 32.66 3.10
N ASP A 193 -3.87 32.81 1.79
CA ASP A 193 -2.72 33.51 1.21
C ASP A 193 -2.77 35.01 1.52
N ILE A 194 -3.96 35.62 1.41
CA ILE A 194 -4.19 37.04 1.75
C ILE A 194 -3.85 37.31 3.21
N TRP A 195 -4.25 36.42 4.13
CA TRP A 195 -3.92 36.53 5.54
C TRP A 195 -2.41 36.60 5.76
N VAL A 196 -1.64 35.74 5.08
CA VAL A 196 -0.17 35.73 5.16
C VAL A 196 0.40 37.06 4.67
N PHE A 197 -0.03 37.54 3.50
CA PHE A 197 0.45 38.81 2.96
C PHE A 197 0.11 40.00 3.86
N ASP A 198 -1.09 40.04 4.44
CA ASP A 198 -1.52 41.10 5.35
C ASP A 198 -0.73 41.10 6.66
N ARG A 199 -0.38 39.93 7.19
CA ARG A 199 0.48 39.82 8.38
C ARG A 199 1.89 40.32 8.14
N VAL A 200 2.47 40.04 6.97
CA VAL A 200 3.78 40.58 6.60
C VAL A 200 3.73 42.09 6.45
N LYS A 201 2.72 42.62 5.74
CA LYS A 201 2.51 44.08 5.62
C LYS A 201 2.35 44.73 7.00
N ALA A 202 1.60 44.11 7.91
CA ALA A 202 1.42 44.59 9.28
C ALA A 202 2.73 44.60 10.08
N LEU A 203 3.58 43.56 9.97
CA LEU A 203 4.89 43.52 10.63
C LEU A 203 5.77 44.71 10.24
N PHE A 204 5.88 44.99 8.94
CA PHE A 204 6.70 46.11 8.45
C PHE A 204 6.09 47.48 8.78
N ALA A 205 4.76 47.57 8.83
CA ALA A 205 4.08 48.78 9.32
C ALA A 205 4.34 49.01 10.82
N GLU A 206 4.28 47.96 11.64
CA GLU A 206 4.59 48.03 13.07
C GLU A 206 6.04 48.45 13.29
N ALA A 207 6.97 47.88 12.52
CA ALA A 207 8.39 48.21 12.58
C ALA A 207 8.69 49.70 12.33
N ALA A 208 7.79 50.44 11.67
CA ALA A 208 7.94 51.89 11.53
C ALA A 208 7.79 52.66 12.86
N THR A 209 7.12 52.06 13.86
CA THR A 209 6.84 52.68 15.17
C THR A 209 7.45 51.91 16.35
N ASN A 210 7.81 50.64 16.16
CA ASN A 210 8.46 49.79 17.15
C ASN A 210 9.98 49.73 16.90
N ALA A 211 10.75 50.52 17.68
CA ALA A 211 12.20 50.62 17.52
C ALA A 211 12.94 49.29 17.71
N THR A 212 12.47 48.44 18.62
CA THR A 212 13.06 47.11 18.88
C THR A 212 12.87 46.19 17.70
N LEU A 213 11.65 46.14 17.14
CA LEU A 213 11.34 45.36 15.95
C LEU A 213 12.12 45.89 14.73
N ASN A 214 12.18 47.21 14.54
CA ASN A 214 12.96 47.82 13.45
C ASN A 214 14.43 47.40 13.50
N ALA A 215 15.04 47.47 14.69
CA ALA A 215 16.41 47.08 14.91
C ALA A 215 16.62 45.58 14.67
N ALA A 216 15.68 44.73 15.11
CA ALA A 216 15.74 43.28 14.88
C ALA A 216 15.68 42.94 13.38
N LEU A 217 14.74 43.55 12.64
CA LEU A 217 14.56 43.34 11.21
C LEU A 217 15.76 43.78 10.36
N ARG A 218 16.56 44.75 10.84
CA ARG A 218 17.77 45.25 10.15
C ARG A 218 19.05 44.48 10.46
N LYS A 219 19.00 43.46 11.32
CA LYS A 219 20.16 42.57 11.54
C LYS A 219 20.41 41.68 10.32
N ASP A 220 21.62 41.15 10.25
CA ASP A 220 22.03 40.18 9.26
C ASP A 220 21.50 38.77 9.57
N LYS A 221 21.48 37.91 8.54
CA LYS A 221 21.10 36.49 8.60
C LYS A 221 19.64 36.27 9.01
N ASN A 222 18.77 37.24 8.73
CA ASN A 222 17.34 37.11 8.97
C ASN A 222 16.66 36.34 7.83
N VAL A 223 15.68 35.51 8.18
CA VAL A 223 14.86 34.77 7.21
C VAL A 223 13.38 35.11 7.40
N PHE A 224 12.67 35.26 6.29
CA PHE A 224 11.22 35.44 6.27
C PHE A 224 10.61 34.28 5.49
N PHE A 225 9.70 33.53 6.10
CA PHE A 225 9.05 32.38 5.48
C PHE A 225 7.56 32.61 5.35
N LEU A 226 7.07 32.61 4.11
CA LEU A 226 5.66 32.77 3.78
C LEU A 226 5.16 31.46 3.16
N HIS A 227 4.35 30.75 3.92
CA HIS A 227 3.69 29.51 3.50
C HIS A 227 2.29 29.80 2.97
N LEU A 228 2.09 29.63 1.67
CA LEU A 228 0.89 30.02 0.94
C LEU A 228 0.08 28.76 0.57
N LEU A 229 -0.85 28.36 1.44
CA LEU A 229 -1.62 27.11 1.34
C LEU A 229 -2.79 27.18 0.34
N GLY A 230 -3.19 28.37 -0.12
CA GLY A 230 -4.44 28.54 -0.87
C GLY A 230 -4.48 27.74 -2.18
N LEU A 231 -3.34 27.56 -2.84
CA LEU A 231 -3.22 26.77 -4.07
C LEU A 231 -3.48 25.28 -3.84
N ASP A 232 -2.86 24.66 -2.84
CA ASP A 232 -3.07 23.26 -2.50
C ASP A 232 -4.54 22.98 -2.12
N THR A 233 -5.10 23.77 -1.20
CA THR A 233 -6.50 23.62 -0.76
C THR A 233 -7.47 23.75 -1.94
N THR A 234 -7.22 24.73 -2.83
CA THR A 234 -8.03 24.92 -4.04
C THR A 234 -7.81 23.79 -5.05
N GLY A 235 -6.60 23.23 -5.14
CA GLY A 235 -6.26 22.09 -6.00
C GLY A 235 -6.99 20.81 -5.59
N HIS A 236 -7.06 20.51 -4.30
CA HIS A 236 -7.85 19.40 -3.75
C HIS A 236 -9.34 19.59 -4.01
N GLY A 237 -9.88 20.79 -3.77
CA GLY A 237 -11.32 21.06 -3.91
C GLY A 237 -11.80 21.12 -5.37
N PHE A 238 -11.05 21.79 -6.25
CA PHE A 238 -11.50 22.17 -7.60
C PHE A 238 -10.67 21.59 -8.74
N ARG A 239 -9.53 20.96 -8.47
CA ARG A 239 -8.55 20.44 -9.44
C ARG A 239 -7.63 21.54 -10.05
N PRO A 240 -6.39 21.21 -10.44
CA PRO A 240 -5.40 22.19 -10.94
C PRO A 240 -5.73 22.88 -12.27
N TYR A 241 -6.68 22.37 -13.05
CA TYR A 241 -7.15 22.98 -14.29
C TYR A 241 -8.37 23.90 -14.11
N SER A 242 -8.88 24.03 -12.88
CA SER A 242 -10.05 24.85 -12.60
C SER A 242 -9.77 26.35 -12.67
N LYS A 243 -10.80 27.12 -12.97
CA LYS A 243 -10.73 28.60 -12.93
C LYS A 243 -10.41 29.11 -11.51
N GLU A 244 -10.83 28.39 -10.47
CA GLU A 244 -10.54 28.71 -9.07
C GLU A 244 -9.03 28.61 -8.80
N TYR A 245 -8.40 27.50 -9.17
CA TYR A 245 -6.96 27.29 -9.01
C TYR A 245 -6.15 28.30 -9.83
N LEU A 246 -6.51 28.49 -11.10
CA LEU A 246 -5.86 29.46 -11.98
C LEU A 246 -6.01 30.91 -11.48
N TYR A 247 -7.15 31.25 -10.88
CA TYR A 247 -7.34 32.56 -10.26
C TYR A 247 -6.48 32.72 -8.99
N ASN A 248 -6.34 31.65 -8.18
CA ASN A 248 -5.48 31.67 -7.00
C ASN A 248 -4.01 31.95 -7.37
N ILE A 249 -3.51 31.45 -8.51
CA ILE A 249 -2.17 31.78 -9.02
C ILE A 249 -2.00 33.30 -9.18
N LYS A 250 -3.01 34.00 -9.71
CA LYS A 250 -2.98 35.46 -9.87
C LYS A 250 -2.91 36.19 -8.51
N ILE A 251 -3.65 35.69 -7.52
CA ILE A 251 -3.66 36.26 -6.17
C ILE A 251 -2.29 36.11 -5.52
N VAL A 252 -1.67 34.93 -5.66
CA VAL A 252 -0.31 34.67 -5.16
C VAL A 252 0.71 35.58 -5.86
N ASP A 253 0.65 35.72 -7.19
CA ASP A 253 1.58 36.59 -7.94
C ASP A 253 1.49 38.06 -7.50
N GLU A 254 0.28 38.61 -7.37
CA GLU A 254 0.09 40.00 -6.95
C GLU A 254 0.50 40.21 -5.47
N GLY A 255 0.17 39.26 -4.58
CA GLY A 255 0.59 39.32 -3.18
C GLY A 255 2.12 39.28 -3.02
N ILE A 256 2.81 38.42 -3.76
CA ILE A 256 4.28 38.36 -3.78
C ILE A 256 4.87 39.68 -4.30
N LYS A 257 4.28 40.27 -5.34
CA LYS A 257 4.69 41.58 -5.88
C LYS A 257 4.56 42.69 -4.84
N GLU A 258 3.44 42.74 -4.12
CA GLU A 258 3.21 43.71 -3.04
C GLU A 258 4.23 43.54 -1.90
N VAL A 259 4.40 42.31 -1.39
CA VAL A 259 5.34 42.02 -0.29
C VAL A 259 6.77 42.33 -0.70
N THR A 260 7.18 41.93 -1.90
CA THR A 260 8.52 42.24 -2.43
C THR A 260 8.76 43.76 -2.42
N LYS A 261 7.77 44.54 -2.88
CA LYS A 261 7.86 46.01 -2.86
C LYS A 261 7.96 46.56 -1.43
N VAL A 262 7.14 46.09 -0.50
CA VAL A 262 7.18 46.54 0.91
C VAL A 262 8.55 46.30 1.54
N ILE A 263 9.12 45.11 1.32
CA ILE A 263 10.44 44.74 1.85
C ILE A 263 11.54 45.62 1.23
N GLU A 264 11.56 45.75 -0.10
CA GLU A 264 12.55 46.60 -0.79
C GLU A 264 12.43 48.08 -0.38
N ASP A 265 11.21 48.61 -0.27
CA ASP A 265 10.95 49.99 0.12
C ASP A 265 11.34 50.28 1.59
N PHE A 266 11.22 49.28 2.48
CA PHE A 266 11.62 49.39 3.88
C PHE A 266 13.14 49.40 4.06
N TYR A 267 13.86 48.53 3.35
CA TYR A 267 15.30 48.37 3.53
C TYR A 267 16.15 49.30 2.66
N ARG A 268 15.81 49.42 1.37
CA ARG A 268 16.51 50.27 0.37
C ARG A 268 18.03 50.10 0.33
N ASP A 269 18.51 48.90 0.59
CA ASP A 269 19.94 48.59 0.61
C ASP A 269 20.35 47.56 -0.45
N GLY A 270 19.39 47.05 -1.23
CA GLY A 270 19.63 46.04 -2.27
C GLY A 270 20.21 44.73 -1.74
N LYS A 271 20.05 44.45 -0.44
CA LYS A 271 20.71 43.33 0.27
C LYS A 271 19.70 42.30 0.76
N THR A 272 18.66 42.05 -0.04
CA THR A 272 17.61 41.04 0.15
C THR A 272 17.66 40.03 -0.98
N ALA A 273 17.63 38.75 -0.66
CA ALA A 273 17.45 37.67 -1.63
C ALA A 273 16.03 37.09 -1.49
N PHE A 274 15.44 36.70 -2.60
CA PHE A 274 14.11 36.10 -2.67
C PHE A 274 14.17 34.75 -3.37
N VAL A 275 13.44 33.78 -2.82
CA VAL A 275 13.27 32.43 -3.40
C VAL A 275 11.77 32.14 -3.40
N PHE A 276 11.23 31.83 -4.58
CA PHE A 276 9.87 31.34 -4.76
C PHE A 276 9.91 29.91 -5.27
N THR A 277 9.18 29.02 -4.62
CA THR A 277 9.05 27.62 -5.00
C THR A 277 7.71 27.03 -4.55
N ALA A 278 7.51 25.74 -4.82
CA ALA A 278 6.53 24.91 -4.12
C ALA A 278 7.22 23.71 -3.45
N ASP A 279 6.55 23.12 -2.48
CA ASP A 279 6.93 21.88 -1.80
C ASP A 279 6.52 20.63 -2.60
N HIS A 280 5.37 20.66 -3.26
CA HIS A 280 4.95 19.70 -4.27
C HIS A 280 4.03 20.34 -5.32
N GLY A 281 3.72 19.57 -6.36
CA GLY A 281 2.68 19.91 -7.33
C GLY A 281 1.37 19.19 -7.03
N MET A 282 0.57 18.91 -8.06
CA MET A 282 -0.76 18.31 -7.90
C MET A 282 -1.20 17.59 -9.18
N SER A 283 -1.78 16.40 -9.05
CA SER A 283 -2.29 15.65 -10.18
C SER A 283 -3.61 16.25 -10.68
N ASP A 284 -4.02 15.91 -11.90
CA ASP A 284 -5.31 16.34 -12.44
C ASP A 284 -6.51 15.84 -11.62
N TYR A 285 -6.31 14.86 -10.73
CA TYR A 285 -7.30 14.38 -9.78
C TYR A 285 -7.42 15.25 -8.54
N GLY A 286 -6.62 16.32 -8.40
CA GLY A 286 -6.57 17.12 -7.19
C GLY A 286 -6.11 16.28 -6.00
N SER A 287 -5.06 15.49 -6.21
CA SER A 287 -4.40 14.69 -5.19
C SER A 287 -2.89 14.69 -5.43
N HIS A 288 -2.13 14.60 -4.35
CA HIS A 288 -0.68 14.47 -4.32
C HIS A 288 -0.27 13.39 -3.30
N GLY A 289 1.02 13.33 -2.94
CA GLY A 289 1.59 12.30 -2.09
C GLY A 289 2.27 11.18 -2.89
N ASP A 290 1.91 11.02 -4.16
CA ASP A 290 2.48 10.02 -5.06
C ASP A 290 3.71 10.57 -5.84
N GLY A 291 4.29 9.80 -6.77
CA GLY A 291 5.42 10.29 -7.58
C GLY A 291 5.07 10.54 -9.05
N HIS A 292 3.82 10.89 -9.34
CA HIS A 292 3.42 11.41 -10.63
C HIS A 292 4.25 12.67 -10.96
N PRO A 293 4.73 12.86 -12.21
CA PRO A 293 5.54 14.02 -12.57
C PRO A 293 4.90 15.38 -12.24
N ASP A 294 3.57 15.49 -12.30
CA ASP A 294 2.88 16.73 -11.93
C ASP A 294 2.87 17.01 -10.42
N ASN A 295 3.15 16.00 -9.60
CA ASN A 295 3.33 16.13 -8.15
C ASN A 295 4.78 16.42 -7.79
N THR A 296 5.74 15.92 -8.60
CA THR A 296 7.17 16.01 -8.27
C THR A 296 7.89 17.23 -8.84
N ARG A 297 7.27 17.98 -9.75
CA ARG A 297 7.89 19.09 -10.47
C ARG A 297 7.30 20.44 -10.02
N THR A 298 8.08 21.16 -9.24
CA THR A 298 7.72 22.46 -8.66
C THR A 298 8.47 23.61 -9.35
N PRO A 299 7.89 24.81 -9.48
CA PRO A 299 8.62 25.95 -10.02
C PRO A 299 9.73 26.36 -9.04
N LEU A 300 10.87 26.82 -9.53
CA LEU A 300 11.89 27.50 -8.71
C LEU A 300 12.30 28.79 -9.38
N ILE A 301 12.20 29.91 -8.65
CA ILE A 301 12.59 31.24 -9.11
C ILE A 301 13.35 31.92 -7.98
N ALA A 302 14.59 32.34 -8.23
CA ALA A 302 15.36 33.14 -7.28
C ALA A 302 15.71 34.49 -7.89
N TRP A 303 15.68 35.56 -7.09
CA TRP A 303 16.11 36.89 -7.53
C TRP A 303 16.60 37.75 -6.34
N GLY A 304 17.19 38.91 -6.65
CA GLY A 304 17.70 39.84 -5.64
C GLY A 304 19.20 39.68 -5.41
N SER A 305 19.65 40.02 -4.20
CA SER A 305 21.07 40.08 -3.86
C SER A 305 21.73 38.70 -3.91
N GLY A 306 22.87 38.60 -4.59
CA GLY A 306 23.63 37.35 -4.72
C GLY A 306 23.11 36.35 -5.76
N VAL A 307 21.98 36.63 -6.41
CA VAL A 307 21.39 35.73 -7.41
C VAL A 307 21.82 36.13 -8.83
N ALA A 308 22.22 35.12 -9.62
CA ALA A 308 22.61 35.30 -11.01
C ALA A 308 21.50 35.88 -11.89
N LYS A 309 21.90 36.56 -12.98
CA LYS A 309 20.97 37.12 -13.98
C LYS A 309 20.57 36.04 -15.00
N PRO A 310 19.43 36.20 -15.69
CA PRO A 310 18.99 35.25 -16.70
C PRO A 310 20.02 35.14 -17.84
N ILE A 311 20.32 33.92 -18.26
CA ILE A 311 21.15 33.66 -19.43
C ILE A 311 20.23 33.54 -20.64
N VAL A 312 20.29 34.55 -21.53
CA VAL A 312 19.47 34.63 -22.73
C VAL A 312 20.22 34.04 -23.93
N GLN A 313 19.63 33.05 -24.58
CA GLN A 313 20.14 32.50 -25.83
C GLN A 313 19.49 33.19 -27.03
N ALA A 314 20.31 33.75 -27.91
CA ALA A 314 19.82 34.52 -29.06
C ALA A 314 19.14 33.66 -30.14
N HIS A 315 19.56 32.40 -30.30
CA HIS A 315 19.09 31.50 -31.36
C HIS A 315 18.86 30.09 -30.84
N GLY A 316 17.78 29.45 -31.31
CA GLY A 316 17.41 28.10 -30.89
C GLY A 316 16.84 28.05 -29.47
N THR A 317 16.71 26.83 -28.96
CA THR A 317 16.21 26.56 -27.60
C THR A 317 17.40 26.55 -26.63
N ALA A 318 17.30 27.31 -25.55
CA ALA A 318 18.26 27.34 -24.46
C ALA A 318 18.32 25.96 -23.76
N PRO A 319 19.45 25.60 -23.11
CA PRO A 319 19.54 24.31 -22.44
C PRO A 319 18.55 24.19 -21.28
N GLY A 320 18.24 22.96 -20.91
CA GLY A 320 17.28 22.63 -19.84
C GLY A 320 15.81 22.55 -20.27
N HIS A 321 15.46 22.89 -21.52
CA HIS A 321 14.09 22.77 -22.00
C HIS A 321 13.77 21.39 -22.62
N ASP A 322 12.55 20.92 -22.37
CA ASP A 322 11.99 19.61 -22.71
C ASP A 322 10.47 19.72 -23.00
N GLU A 323 9.77 18.59 -23.15
CA GLU A 323 8.33 18.55 -23.44
C GLU A 323 7.50 19.34 -22.40
N LEU A 324 7.87 19.26 -21.12
CA LEU A 324 7.20 19.95 -20.02
C LEU A 324 7.15 21.48 -20.21
N SER A 325 8.18 22.07 -20.80
CA SER A 325 8.33 23.53 -20.93
C SER A 325 8.14 24.05 -22.35
N SER A 326 7.68 23.19 -23.25
CA SER A 326 7.53 23.49 -24.67
C SER A 326 6.55 24.63 -24.96
N ASP A 327 5.54 24.82 -24.11
CA ASP A 327 4.46 25.81 -24.26
C ASP A 327 4.56 27.01 -23.29
N TRP A 328 5.65 27.13 -22.53
CA TRP A 328 5.83 28.23 -21.55
C TRP A 328 6.21 29.56 -22.21
N GLY A 329 6.65 29.53 -23.47
CA GLY A 329 7.14 30.71 -24.18
C GLY A 329 8.39 31.35 -23.55
N MET A 330 9.23 30.54 -22.88
CA MET A 330 10.48 30.97 -22.23
C MET A 330 11.71 30.19 -22.72
N ASN A 331 11.59 29.49 -23.84
CA ASN A 331 12.63 28.62 -24.42
C ASN A 331 13.94 29.33 -24.81
N HIS A 332 14.00 30.66 -24.74
CA HIS A 332 15.19 31.47 -24.99
C HIS A 332 15.96 31.82 -23.71
N ILE A 333 15.46 31.45 -22.53
CA ILE A 333 16.13 31.64 -21.24
C ILE A 333 16.61 30.27 -20.75
N HIS A 334 17.86 30.15 -20.30
CA HIS A 334 18.38 28.89 -19.77
C HIS A 334 17.58 28.44 -18.52
N ARG A 335 17.02 27.22 -18.55
CA ARG A 335 16.34 26.59 -17.42
C ARG A 335 17.35 25.79 -16.57
N HIS A 336 17.45 26.08 -15.29
CA HIS A 336 18.39 25.42 -14.37
C HIS A 336 17.65 24.59 -13.31
N ASP A 337 17.43 23.31 -13.61
CA ASP A 337 16.75 22.39 -12.69
C ASP A 337 17.63 21.98 -11.51
N VAL A 338 17.02 21.73 -10.36
CA VAL A 338 17.70 21.32 -9.12
C VAL A 338 16.94 20.20 -8.42
N SER A 339 17.62 19.45 -7.55
CA SER A 339 16.93 18.62 -6.56
C SER A 339 16.35 19.51 -5.47
N GLN A 340 15.19 19.17 -4.91
CA GLN A 340 14.53 20.04 -3.93
C GLN A 340 15.40 20.34 -2.69
N ALA A 341 16.22 19.38 -2.26
CA ALA A 341 17.17 19.57 -1.16
C ALA A 341 18.23 20.67 -1.43
N ASP A 342 18.56 20.93 -2.69
CA ASP A 342 19.57 21.91 -3.11
C ASP A 342 19.12 23.35 -2.76
N VAL A 343 17.80 23.57 -2.64
CA VAL A 343 17.23 24.86 -2.26
C VAL A 343 17.70 25.28 -0.87
N ALA A 344 17.86 24.35 0.07
CA ALA A 344 18.41 24.66 1.40
C ALA A 344 19.86 25.16 1.33
N ALA A 345 20.68 24.56 0.46
CA ALA A 345 22.07 24.98 0.25
C ALA A 345 22.12 26.37 -0.42
N LEU A 346 21.27 26.62 -1.42
CA LEU A 346 21.12 27.93 -2.05
C LEU A 346 20.74 29.01 -1.02
N MET A 347 19.72 28.76 -0.21
CA MET A 347 19.26 29.67 0.82
C MET A 347 20.34 29.96 1.87
N ALA A 348 21.06 28.93 2.31
CA ALA A 348 22.14 29.07 3.29
C ALA A 348 23.27 29.98 2.77
N TYR A 349 23.69 29.77 1.51
CA TYR A 349 24.70 30.60 0.86
C TYR A 349 24.25 32.07 0.74
N LEU A 350 23.03 32.30 0.23
CA LEU A 350 22.51 33.65 0.01
C LEU A 350 22.38 34.44 1.31
N ALA A 351 21.87 33.81 2.37
CA ALA A 351 21.69 34.43 3.68
C ALA A 351 22.99 34.56 4.50
N GLY A 352 24.09 33.93 4.07
CA GLY A 352 25.36 33.93 4.81
C GLY A 352 25.32 33.15 6.12
N VAL A 353 24.50 32.10 6.17
CA VAL A 353 24.41 31.18 7.31
C VAL A 353 25.20 29.90 7.03
N LYS A 354 25.44 29.10 8.06
CA LYS A 354 26.05 27.78 7.88
C LYS A 354 25.07 26.85 7.17
N PHE A 355 25.58 25.89 6.40
CA PHE A 355 24.75 24.85 5.80
C PHE A 355 24.14 23.97 6.91
N PRO A 356 22.87 23.53 6.79
CA PRO A 356 22.30 22.58 7.74
C PRO A 356 23.14 21.30 7.80
N VAL A 357 23.39 20.77 8.99
CA VAL A 357 24.38 19.68 9.17
C VAL A 357 23.94 18.33 8.61
N ASN A 358 22.62 18.14 8.41
CA ASN A 358 22.06 16.96 7.76
C ASN A 358 21.73 17.19 6.28
N SER A 359 22.13 18.34 5.70
CA SER A 359 21.80 18.68 4.32
C SER A 359 22.59 17.80 3.34
N VAL A 360 21.88 17.08 2.48
CA VAL A 360 22.41 16.40 1.29
C VAL A 360 22.33 17.27 0.03
N GLY A 361 21.80 18.49 0.14
CA GLY A 361 21.67 19.43 -0.96
C GLY A 361 23.01 19.93 -1.50
N GLU A 362 23.16 19.86 -2.82
CA GLU A 362 24.30 20.39 -3.55
C GLU A 362 24.09 21.89 -3.82
N LEU A 363 25.12 22.72 -3.61
CA LEU A 363 25.00 24.17 -3.84
C LEU A 363 24.82 24.45 -5.36
N PRO A 364 23.68 24.99 -5.83
CA PRO A 364 23.45 25.16 -7.27
C PRO A 364 24.19 26.39 -7.80
N LEU A 365 25.43 26.19 -8.27
CA LEU A 365 26.35 27.27 -8.67
C LEU A 365 25.82 28.17 -9.80
N SER A 366 24.90 27.67 -10.63
CA SER A 366 24.23 28.44 -11.69
C SER A 366 23.32 29.56 -11.16
N TYR A 367 22.84 29.44 -9.92
CA TYR A 367 22.01 30.45 -9.28
C TYR A 367 22.83 31.59 -8.64
N LEU A 368 24.16 31.47 -8.55
CA LEU A 368 25.00 32.39 -7.81
C LEU A 368 25.60 33.49 -8.71
N ALA A 369 25.38 34.74 -8.35
CA ALA A 369 26.07 35.91 -8.92
C ALA A 369 27.47 36.07 -8.31
N ALA A 370 28.29 35.02 -8.41
CA ALA A 370 29.63 34.94 -7.88
C ALA A 370 30.64 34.58 -8.99
N ASP A 371 31.88 35.00 -8.82
CA ASP A 371 32.97 34.60 -9.70
C ASP A 371 33.40 33.15 -9.44
N ILE A 372 34.25 32.61 -10.33
CA ILE A 372 34.69 31.22 -10.23
C ILE A 372 35.47 30.94 -8.92
N PRO A 373 36.36 31.83 -8.44
CA PRO A 373 37.00 31.69 -7.13
C PRO A 373 36.01 31.53 -5.98
N GLU A 374 35.05 32.46 -5.83
CA GLU A 374 34.06 32.38 -4.75
C GLU A 374 33.18 31.13 -4.88
N LYS A 375 32.79 30.75 -6.10
CA LYS A 375 32.05 29.51 -6.35
C LYS A 375 32.82 28.28 -5.87
N SER A 376 34.13 28.21 -6.12
CA SER A 376 34.95 27.07 -5.68
C SER A 376 35.06 26.97 -4.15
N GLU A 377 35.22 28.09 -3.45
CA GLU A 377 35.25 28.13 -1.98
C GLU A 377 33.90 27.77 -1.36
N ALA A 378 32.82 28.32 -1.92
CA ALA A 378 31.47 28.04 -1.46
C ALA A 378 31.09 26.57 -1.66
N PHE A 379 31.49 25.98 -2.79
CA PHE A 379 31.19 24.59 -3.08
C PHE A 379 32.00 23.63 -2.20
N LEU A 380 33.27 23.92 -1.95
CA LEU A 380 34.10 23.14 -1.02
C LEU A 380 33.51 23.16 0.41
N ALA A 381 32.99 24.31 0.87
CA ALA A 381 32.33 24.40 2.17
C ALA A 381 31.04 23.55 2.26
N ASN A 382 30.24 23.53 1.20
CA ASN A 382 29.06 22.65 1.10
C ASN A 382 29.47 21.16 1.11
N ALA A 383 30.49 20.79 0.32
CA ALA A 383 31.00 19.42 0.25
C ALA A 383 31.52 18.92 1.61
N ARG A 384 32.21 19.77 2.39
CA ARG A 384 32.66 19.42 3.74
C ARG A 384 31.50 19.02 4.66
N GLY A 385 30.35 19.68 4.57
CA GLY A 385 29.15 19.30 5.32
C GLY A 385 28.67 17.89 4.97
N ILE A 386 28.55 17.59 3.67
CA ILE A 386 28.13 16.26 3.19
C ILE A 386 29.12 15.17 3.61
N LEU A 387 30.42 15.43 3.49
CA LEU A 387 31.46 14.46 3.82
C LEU A 387 31.63 14.26 5.34
N ASP A 388 31.29 15.25 6.17
CA ASP A 388 31.30 15.08 7.62
C ASP A 388 30.19 14.13 8.10
N MET A 389 29.03 14.13 7.43
CA MET A 389 28.01 13.10 7.66
C MET A 389 28.54 11.70 7.34
N TYR A 390 29.23 11.54 6.20
CA TYR A 390 29.84 10.26 5.81
C TYR A 390 30.83 9.79 6.87
N ARG A 391 31.76 10.66 7.30
CA ARG A 391 32.77 10.38 8.32
C ARG A 391 32.15 9.86 9.61
N ILE A 392 31.13 10.55 10.14
CA ILE A 392 30.48 10.13 11.38
C ILE A 392 29.77 8.78 11.22
N LYS A 393 29.06 8.54 10.10
CA LYS A 393 28.43 7.23 9.86
C LYS A 393 29.46 6.12 9.71
N GLU A 394 30.59 6.40 9.07
CA GLU A 394 31.69 5.44 8.93
C GLU A 394 32.30 5.09 10.29
N GLU A 395 32.58 6.09 11.13
CA GLU A 395 33.09 5.89 12.49
C GLU A 395 32.13 5.03 13.33
N GLN A 396 30.82 5.32 13.26
CA GLN A 396 29.79 4.54 13.95
C GLN A 396 29.75 3.09 13.48
N LYS A 397 29.71 2.86 12.16
CA LYS A 397 29.63 1.51 11.59
C LYS A 397 30.93 0.73 11.85
N LYS A 398 32.09 1.37 11.78
CA LYS A 398 33.38 0.76 12.10
C LYS A 398 33.50 0.34 13.57
N ALA A 399 32.82 1.05 14.48
CA ALA A 399 32.82 0.72 15.90
C ALA A 399 32.01 -0.55 16.24
N THR A 400 30.97 -0.86 15.46
CA THR A 400 30.05 -1.98 15.73
C THR A 400 30.29 -3.19 14.83
N GLU A 401 30.93 -3.04 13.68
CA GLU A 401 31.15 -4.17 12.76
C GLU A 401 32.34 -5.04 13.15
N LEU A 402 32.11 -6.36 13.28
CA LEU A 402 33.16 -7.37 13.48
C LEU A 402 34.25 -7.31 12.40
N LYS A 403 33.85 -7.01 11.16
CA LYS A 403 34.76 -6.82 10.03
C LYS A 403 34.22 -5.72 9.12
N TYR A 404 34.54 -4.48 9.46
CA TYR A 404 34.24 -3.33 8.63
C TYR A 404 34.89 -3.44 7.24
N ARG A 405 34.12 -3.14 6.20
CA ARG A 405 34.57 -3.02 4.81
C ARG A 405 34.35 -1.56 4.38
N PRO A 406 35.42 -0.80 4.08
CA PRO A 406 35.27 0.59 3.67
C PRO A 406 34.58 0.70 2.31
N PHE A 407 33.95 1.84 2.04
CA PHE A 407 33.42 2.16 0.72
C PHE A 407 34.59 2.32 -0.27
N GLU A 408 34.56 1.59 -1.39
CA GLU A 408 35.67 1.54 -2.35
C GLU A 408 36.11 2.93 -2.83
N GLY A 409 35.15 3.84 -3.07
CA GLY A 409 35.44 5.20 -3.56
C GLY A 409 36.13 6.14 -2.57
N LEU A 410 36.15 5.81 -1.27
CA LEU A 410 36.71 6.64 -0.20
C LEU A 410 37.62 5.87 0.78
N GLY A 411 37.92 4.60 0.49
CA GLY A 411 38.53 3.66 1.44
C GLY A 411 40.03 3.43 1.33
N GLU A 412 40.66 3.81 0.21
CA GLU A 412 42.12 3.66 0.02
C GLU A 412 42.88 4.83 0.65
N GLU A 413 44.08 4.60 1.21
CA GLU A 413 44.87 5.62 1.93
C GLU A 413 45.13 6.90 1.10
N ASN A 414 45.28 6.78 -0.22
CA ASN A 414 45.48 7.92 -1.15
C ASN A 414 44.18 8.49 -1.72
N HIS A 415 43.03 7.93 -1.39
CA HIS A 415 41.71 8.33 -1.90
C HIS A 415 40.69 8.62 -0.79
N THR A 416 41.15 8.80 0.45
CA THR A 416 40.29 9.16 1.59
C THR A 416 39.59 10.50 1.36
N ALA A 417 38.46 10.71 2.02
CA ALA A 417 37.73 11.97 1.96
C ALA A 417 38.62 13.15 2.38
N GLU A 418 39.43 12.99 3.43
CA GLU A 418 40.35 14.01 3.91
C GLU A 418 41.45 14.34 2.89
N HIS A 419 42.02 13.33 2.22
CA HIS A 419 43.05 13.55 1.19
C HIS A 419 42.47 14.33 0.00
N ARG A 420 41.31 13.92 -0.51
CA ARG A 420 40.64 14.60 -1.63
C ARG A 420 40.25 16.04 -1.28
N LEU A 421 39.77 16.29 -0.05
CA LEU A 421 39.50 17.66 0.43
C LEU A 421 40.77 18.52 0.46
N ALA A 422 41.91 17.93 0.84
CA ALA A 422 43.20 18.63 0.83
C ALA A 422 43.69 18.93 -0.59
N ASP A 423 43.51 18.00 -1.54
CA ASP A 423 43.86 18.21 -2.95
C ASP A 423 43.00 19.32 -3.58
N ILE A 424 41.69 19.31 -3.32
CA ILE A 424 40.80 20.38 -3.78
C ILE A 424 41.23 21.73 -3.18
N ARG A 425 41.58 21.77 -1.89
CA ARG A 425 42.10 23.00 -1.27
C ARG A 425 43.38 23.47 -1.97
N ASN A 426 44.31 22.56 -2.28
CA ASN A 426 45.54 22.88 -3.01
C ASN A 426 45.25 23.43 -4.41
N LEU A 427 44.24 22.93 -5.12
CA LEU A 427 43.81 23.46 -6.42
C LEU A 427 43.29 24.90 -6.29
N ILE A 428 42.45 25.17 -5.27
CA ILE A 428 41.94 26.51 -4.98
C ILE A 428 43.10 27.47 -4.65
N ASP A 429 44.03 27.06 -3.80
CA ASP A 429 45.17 27.89 -3.39
C ASP A 429 46.13 28.19 -4.56
N ARG A 430 46.15 27.35 -5.60
CA ARG A 430 46.91 27.55 -6.85
C ARG A 430 46.13 28.35 -7.91
N GLY A 431 44.89 28.73 -7.63
CA GLY A 431 44.02 29.43 -8.58
C GLY A 431 43.38 28.54 -9.65
N GLN A 432 43.46 27.21 -9.53
CA GLN A 432 42.86 26.22 -10.44
C GLN A 432 41.37 25.97 -10.10
N HIS A 433 40.58 27.04 -10.04
CA HIS A 433 39.22 26.99 -9.49
C HIS A 433 38.22 26.16 -10.31
N GLU A 434 38.31 26.14 -11.64
CA GLU A 434 37.42 25.31 -12.46
C GLU A 434 37.65 23.80 -12.23
N GLU A 435 38.92 23.41 -12.05
CA GLU A 435 39.30 22.04 -11.72
C GLU A 435 38.84 21.70 -10.30
N ALA A 436 39.05 22.60 -9.34
CA ALA A 436 38.54 22.43 -7.98
C ALA A 436 37.02 22.24 -7.93
N ILE A 437 36.24 22.97 -8.74
CA ILE A 437 34.78 22.77 -8.84
C ILE A 437 34.43 21.37 -9.37
N ARG A 438 35.12 20.89 -10.41
CA ARG A 438 34.89 19.54 -10.95
C ARG A 438 35.22 18.45 -9.94
N GLU A 439 36.38 18.54 -9.30
CA GLU A 439 36.81 17.58 -8.26
C GLU A 439 35.89 17.62 -7.02
N THR A 440 35.38 18.81 -6.66
CA THR A 440 34.39 18.95 -5.59
C THR A 440 33.08 18.26 -5.93
N ALA A 441 32.57 18.43 -7.16
CA ALA A 441 31.36 17.74 -7.61
C ALA A 441 31.53 16.22 -7.58
N GLU A 442 32.68 15.71 -8.01
CA GLU A 442 32.98 14.28 -7.94
C GLU A 442 33.01 13.80 -6.48
N LEU A 443 33.66 14.54 -5.58
CA LEU A 443 33.73 14.19 -4.17
C LEU A 443 32.36 14.21 -3.49
N VAL A 444 31.50 15.19 -3.78
CA VAL A 444 30.11 15.22 -3.29
C VAL A 444 29.36 13.97 -3.74
N ARG A 445 29.46 13.61 -5.03
CA ARG A 445 28.85 12.39 -5.57
C ARG A 445 29.35 11.12 -4.86
N LEU A 446 30.65 11.02 -4.61
CA LEU A 446 31.26 9.91 -3.86
C LEU A 446 30.81 9.90 -2.39
N GLY A 447 30.71 11.05 -1.74
CA GLY A 447 30.23 11.19 -0.37
C GLY A 447 28.78 10.74 -0.20
N LEU A 448 27.89 11.16 -1.11
CA LEU A 448 26.50 10.72 -1.14
C LEU A 448 26.37 9.22 -1.42
N ALA A 449 27.17 8.68 -2.34
CA ALA A 449 27.22 7.24 -2.61
C ALA A 449 27.77 6.44 -1.40
N GLY A 450 28.77 6.98 -0.71
CA GLY A 450 29.32 6.41 0.53
C GLY A 450 28.30 6.41 1.67
N LEU A 451 27.53 7.50 1.83
CA LEU A 451 26.43 7.57 2.79
C LEU A 451 25.39 6.48 2.51
N ARG A 452 25.03 6.30 1.24
CA ARG A 452 24.12 5.25 0.79
C ARG A 452 24.68 3.85 1.05
N TYR A 453 25.97 3.62 0.82
CA TYR A 453 26.64 2.35 1.15
C TYR A 453 26.56 2.03 2.65
N LEU A 454 26.81 3.02 3.52
CA LEU A 454 26.74 2.83 4.96
C LEU A 454 25.31 2.63 5.48
N GLN A 455 24.32 3.28 4.86
CA GLN A 455 22.90 3.05 5.14
C GLN A 455 22.45 1.63 4.75
N THR A 456 23.02 1.09 3.67
CA THR A 456 22.64 -0.22 3.12
C THR A 456 23.60 -1.33 3.52
N TYR A 457 24.48 -1.09 4.50
CA TYR A 457 25.57 -1.99 4.88
C TYR A 457 25.07 -3.40 5.29
N ASP A 458 23.97 -3.46 6.04
CA ASP A 458 23.41 -4.72 6.55
C ASP A 458 22.40 -5.36 5.58
N TRP A 459 22.10 -4.72 4.45
CA TRP A 459 21.02 -5.13 3.53
C TRP A 459 21.13 -6.57 3.07
N LEU A 460 22.31 -6.97 2.60
CA LEU A 460 22.50 -8.30 2.04
C LEU A 460 22.28 -9.39 3.09
N PHE A 461 22.80 -9.15 4.31
CA PHE A 461 22.64 -10.07 5.42
C PHE A 461 21.17 -10.22 5.82
N LEU A 462 20.48 -9.10 6.05
CA LEU A 462 19.07 -9.11 6.41
C LEU A 462 18.19 -9.71 5.31
N ARG A 463 18.43 -9.36 4.04
CA ARG A 463 17.70 -9.95 2.89
C ARG A 463 17.87 -11.46 2.82
N ALA A 464 19.07 -11.97 3.07
CA ALA A 464 19.32 -13.40 3.14
C ALA A 464 18.58 -14.05 4.32
N LEU A 465 18.64 -13.44 5.51
CA LEU A 465 17.97 -13.92 6.72
C LEU A 465 16.45 -14.00 6.54
N ILE A 466 15.83 -12.93 6.02
CA ILE A 466 14.39 -12.84 5.77
C ILE A 466 13.96 -13.80 4.67
N THR A 467 14.75 -13.93 3.59
CA THR A 467 14.50 -14.94 2.54
C THR A 467 14.51 -16.35 3.11
N MET A 468 15.49 -16.68 3.97
CA MET A 468 15.55 -17.99 4.63
C MET A 468 14.36 -18.22 5.57
N GLY A 469 13.85 -17.16 6.19
CA GLY A 469 12.63 -17.18 7.00
C GLY A 469 11.39 -17.51 6.17
N TYR A 470 11.16 -16.82 5.05
CA TYR A 470 10.04 -17.09 4.14
C TYR A 470 10.13 -18.47 3.49
N LEU A 471 11.31 -18.89 3.03
CA LEU A 471 11.50 -20.25 2.49
C LEU A 471 11.27 -21.33 3.56
N GLY A 472 11.72 -21.07 4.79
CA GLY A 472 11.45 -21.92 5.95
C GLY A 472 9.96 -22.01 6.25
N TRP A 473 9.24 -20.88 6.26
CA TRP A 473 7.80 -20.81 6.48
C TRP A 473 7.01 -21.57 5.41
N ILE A 474 7.27 -21.32 4.11
CA ILE A 474 6.63 -22.03 3.00
C ILE A 474 6.80 -23.54 3.16
N THR A 475 8.03 -23.98 3.44
CA THR A 475 8.34 -25.41 3.61
C THR A 475 7.65 -25.99 4.85
N PHE A 476 7.64 -25.26 5.97
CA PHE A 476 6.95 -25.63 7.20
C PHE A 476 5.43 -25.74 7.01
N ALA A 477 4.82 -24.78 6.31
CA ALA A 477 3.40 -24.76 6.01
C ALA A 477 2.99 -25.93 5.11
N LEU A 478 3.74 -26.17 4.02
CA LEU A 478 3.53 -27.33 3.15
C LEU A 478 3.70 -28.66 3.90
N THR A 479 4.72 -28.77 4.77
CA THR A 479 4.93 -29.95 5.61
C THR A 479 3.75 -30.19 6.55
N THR A 480 3.19 -29.12 7.12
CA THR A 480 2.03 -29.18 8.01
C THR A 480 0.76 -29.60 7.27
N VAL A 481 0.55 -29.07 6.05
CA VAL A 481 -0.56 -29.50 5.17
C VAL A 481 -0.44 -30.97 4.80
N ILE A 482 0.76 -31.44 4.45
CA ILE A 482 1.01 -32.85 4.12
C ILE A 482 0.69 -33.74 5.34
N ASP A 483 1.21 -33.41 6.51
CA ASP A 483 0.97 -34.20 7.72
C ASP A 483 -0.53 -34.23 8.10
N LEU A 484 -1.21 -33.09 8.11
CA LEU A 484 -2.61 -33.00 8.55
C LEU A 484 -3.62 -33.52 7.52
N HIS A 485 -3.44 -33.20 6.24
CA HIS A 485 -4.47 -33.37 5.21
C HIS A 485 -4.13 -34.40 4.13
N VAL A 486 -2.87 -34.84 4.02
CA VAL A 486 -2.51 -35.99 3.15
C VAL A 486 -2.42 -37.26 4.01
N LEU A 487 -1.63 -37.20 5.09
CA LEU A 487 -1.31 -38.35 5.93
C LEU A 487 -2.25 -38.54 7.13
N HIS A 488 -3.13 -37.57 7.41
CA HIS A 488 -4.03 -37.57 8.57
C HIS A 488 -3.31 -37.78 9.91
N GLY A 489 -2.05 -37.35 9.99
CA GLY A 489 -1.30 -37.34 11.23
C GLY A 489 -0.74 -38.63 11.74
N LYS A 490 -0.45 -39.53 10.81
CA LYS A 490 0.07 -40.85 11.12
C LYS A 490 1.59 -40.87 11.27
N THR A 491 2.26 -39.74 11.05
CA THR A 491 3.71 -39.60 11.19
C THR A 491 4.08 -38.87 12.48
N GLU A 492 5.00 -39.45 13.23
CA GLU A 492 5.54 -38.84 14.44
C GLU A 492 6.68 -37.86 14.13
N THR A 493 6.77 -36.80 14.94
CA THR A 493 7.89 -35.86 14.91
C THR A 493 9.13 -36.54 15.49
N SER A 494 10.23 -36.56 14.74
CA SER A 494 11.49 -37.18 15.19
C SER A 494 12.56 -36.13 15.40
N ARG A 495 12.73 -35.70 16.66
CA ARG A 495 13.80 -34.76 17.07
C ARG A 495 15.00 -35.55 17.58
N THR A 496 16.20 -35.20 17.11
CA THR A 496 17.46 -35.79 17.60
C THR A 496 18.25 -34.73 18.37
N LEU A 497 18.99 -35.14 19.40
CA LEU A 497 19.84 -34.22 20.17
C LEU A 497 20.83 -33.48 19.26
N ALA A 498 21.46 -34.19 18.32
CA ALA A 498 22.37 -33.58 17.35
C ALA A 498 21.69 -32.52 16.47
N GLY A 499 20.45 -32.77 16.02
CA GLY A 499 19.67 -31.80 15.24
C GLY A 499 19.33 -30.56 16.07
N SER A 500 18.80 -30.73 17.27
CA SER A 500 18.46 -29.61 18.14
C SER A 500 19.68 -28.80 18.58
N LEU A 501 20.83 -29.46 18.84
CA LEU A 501 22.10 -28.77 19.10
C LEU A 501 22.60 -27.97 17.90
N PHE A 502 22.48 -28.51 16.68
CA PHE A 502 22.88 -27.82 15.45
C PHE A 502 22.04 -26.55 15.19
N PHE A 503 20.71 -26.64 15.29
CA PHE A 503 19.86 -25.45 15.08
C PHE A 503 20.02 -24.43 16.22
N SER A 504 20.12 -24.89 17.47
CA SER A 504 20.35 -24.01 18.61
C SER A 504 21.70 -23.30 18.53
N SER A 505 22.76 -23.98 18.06
CA SER A 505 24.08 -23.35 17.92
C SER A 505 24.10 -22.27 16.83
N ILE A 506 23.34 -22.44 15.74
CA ILE A 506 23.14 -21.39 14.74
C ILE A 506 22.48 -20.16 15.36
N LEU A 507 21.40 -20.34 16.13
CA LEU A 507 20.71 -19.22 16.78
C LEU A 507 21.62 -18.51 17.77
N VAL A 508 22.37 -19.26 18.59
CA VAL A 508 23.35 -18.70 19.53
C VAL A 508 24.44 -17.94 18.79
N ALA A 509 24.95 -18.44 17.66
CA ALA A 509 25.95 -17.75 16.86
C ALA A 509 25.42 -16.44 16.26
N LEU A 510 24.17 -16.44 15.74
CA LEU A 510 23.51 -15.22 15.25
C LEU A 510 23.32 -14.20 16.38
N PHE A 511 22.80 -14.63 17.53
CA PHE A 511 22.60 -13.75 18.68
C PHE A 511 23.91 -13.19 19.22
N ALA A 512 24.96 -14.01 19.29
CA ALA A 512 26.29 -13.55 19.68
C ALA A 512 26.82 -12.49 18.70
N SER A 513 26.65 -12.70 17.39
CA SER A 513 27.02 -11.70 16.37
C SER A 513 26.25 -10.39 16.56
N PHE A 514 24.94 -10.44 16.82
CA PHE A 514 24.12 -9.25 17.02
C PHE A 514 24.48 -8.49 18.31
N ILE A 515 24.82 -9.21 19.38
CA ILE A 515 25.28 -8.59 20.63
C ILE A 515 26.59 -7.85 20.39
N VAL A 516 27.55 -8.47 19.69
CA VAL A 516 28.83 -7.81 19.39
C VAL A 516 28.63 -6.60 18.47
N SER A 517 27.68 -6.68 17.54
CA SER A 517 27.38 -5.59 16.60
C SER A 517 26.32 -4.61 17.07
N GLU A 518 25.95 -4.63 18.35
CA GLU A 518 24.94 -3.73 18.95
C GLU A 518 23.65 -3.62 18.10
N SER A 519 23.24 -4.74 17.48
CA SER A 519 22.16 -4.73 16.51
C SER A 519 20.79 -4.46 17.16
N PRO A 520 19.82 -3.89 16.41
CA PRO A 520 18.47 -3.66 16.91
C PRO A 520 17.79 -4.95 17.41
N ALA A 521 16.89 -4.80 18.39
CA ALA A 521 16.15 -5.93 18.98
C ALA A 521 15.34 -6.73 17.92
N THR A 522 14.95 -6.10 16.82
CA THR A 522 14.22 -6.71 15.72
C THR A 522 15.03 -7.77 14.98
N TYR A 523 16.36 -7.64 14.89
CA TYR A 523 17.23 -8.65 14.24
C TYR A 523 17.16 -9.99 14.97
N TYR A 524 17.10 -9.96 16.30
CA TYR A 524 16.92 -11.15 17.13
C TYR A 524 15.58 -11.83 16.85
N ALA A 525 14.51 -11.05 16.72
CA ALA A 525 13.19 -11.57 16.35
C ALA A 525 13.21 -12.21 14.95
N TYR A 526 13.86 -11.58 13.97
CA TYR A 526 13.99 -12.13 12.61
C TYR A 526 14.72 -13.46 12.57
N ALA A 527 15.77 -13.63 13.39
CA ALA A 527 16.61 -14.82 13.40
C ALA A 527 15.94 -16.06 14.03
N ILE A 528 14.95 -15.88 14.91
CA ILE A 528 14.23 -17.01 15.54
C ILE A 528 13.49 -17.84 14.48
N PHE A 529 12.77 -17.19 13.58
CA PHE A 529 11.89 -17.85 12.61
C PHE A 529 12.59 -18.82 11.64
N PRO A 530 13.67 -18.44 10.90
CA PRO A 530 14.34 -19.36 9.99
C PRO A 530 14.87 -20.58 10.76
N VAL A 531 15.51 -20.37 11.91
CA VAL A 531 16.04 -21.48 12.72
C VAL A 531 14.90 -22.41 13.18
N ALA A 532 13.82 -21.85 13.73
CA ALA A 532 12.69 -22.62 14.24
C ALA A 532 11.96 -23.39 13.12
N PHE A 533 11.71 -22.76 11.97
CA PHE A 533 11.02 -23.41 10.86
C PHE A 533 11.85 -24.52 10.23
N TRP A 534 13.14 -24.28 9.99
CA TRP A 534 14.02 -25.31 9.43
C TRP A 534 14.24 -26.47 10.42
N GLU A 535 14.29 -26.21 11.74
CA GLU A 535 14.29 -27.28 12.74
C GLU A 535 12.99 -28.09 12.69
N GLU A 536 11.81 -27.45 12.62
CA GLU A 536 10.52 -28.14 12.53
C GLU A 536 10.40 -28.97 11.24
N VAL A 537 10.84 -28.43 10.10
CA VAL A 537 10.89 -29.15 8.82
C VAL A 537 11.80 -30.39 8.95
N TYR A 538 12.98 -30.24 9.53
CA TYR A 538 13.89 -31.37 9.76
C TYR A 538 13.29 -32.40 10.73
N ALA A 539 12.67 -31.96 11.82
CA ALA A 539 12.00 -32.85 12.78
C ALA A 539 10.86 -33.65 12.12
N ARG A 540 10.20 -33.09 11.10
CA ARG A 540 9.07 -33.69 10.36
C ARG A 540 9.46 -34.30 9.01
N ARG A 541 10.75 -34.52 8.75
CA ARG A 541 11.25 -35.17 7.51
C ARG A 541 10.55 -36.51 7.16
N ASN A 542 10.07 -37.25 8.16
CA ASN A 542 9.30 -38.49 7.94
C ASN A 542 7.95 -38.21 7.27
N ALA A 543 7.26 -37.13 7.67
CA ALA A 543 6.02 -36.69 7.04
C ALA A 543 6.25 -36.27 5.58
N LEU A 544 7.38 -35.61 5.28
CA LEU A 544 7.76 -35.26 3.91
C LEU A 544 8.07 -36.50 3.07
N SER A 545 8.78 -37.48 3.61
CA SER A 545 9.08 -38.74 2.93
C SER A 545 7.83 -39.55 2.62
N GLU A 546 6.97 -39.79 3.62
CA GLU A 546 5.73 -40.55 3.44
C GLU A 546 4.70 -39.79 2.60
N GLY A 547 4.59 -38.47 2.79
CA GLY A 547 3.76 -37.61 1.96
C GLY A 547 4.22 -37.58 0.51
N GLY A 548 5.53 -37.55 0.27
CA GLY A 548 6.13 -37.67 -1.06
C GLY A 548 5.76 -38.99 -1.73
N LYS A 549 5.83 -40.11 -0.99
CA LYS A 549 5.36 -41.42 -1.50
C LYS A 549 3.86 -41.41 -1.82
N ALA A 550 3.03 -40.82 -0.95
CA ALA A 550 1.59 -40.74 -1.15
C ALA A 550 1.22 -39.88 -2.38
N LEU A 551 1.88 -38.73 -2.55
CA LEU A 551 1.59 -37.78 -3.63
C LEU A 551 2.23 -38.16 -4.96
N PHE A 552 3.46 -38.67 -4.96
CA PHE A 552 4.25 -38.92 -6.18
C PHE A 552 4.52 -40.40 -6.46
N GLY A 553 4.10 -41.33 -5.59
CA GLY A 553 4.37 -42.77 -5.77
C GLY A 553 3.76 -43.40 -7.03
N HIS A 554 2.82 -42.72 -7.68
CA HIS A 554 2.25 -43.11 -8.97
C HIS A 554 3.10 -42.66 -10.17
N VAL A 555 4.07 -41.76 -9.98
CA VAL A 555 4.97 -41.23 -11.02
C VAL A 555 6.16 -42.19 -11.16
N LYS A 556 6.02 -43.20 -12.03
CA LYS A 556 7.03 -44.26 -12.19
C LYS A 556 7.78 -44.25 -13.51
N SER A 557 7.31 -43.50 -14.52
CA SER A 557 7.92 -43.46 -15.86
C SER A 557 8.64 -42.12 -16.11
N PRO A 558 9.70 -42.09 -16.94
CA PRO A 558 10.40 -40.84 -17.30
C PRO A 558 9.47 -39.76 -17.86
N LEU A 559 8.50 -40.17 -18.69
CA LEU A 559 7.48 -39.26 -19.24
C LEU A 559 6.57 -38.67 -18.14
N ALA A 560 6.25 -39.44 -17.10
CA ALA A 560 5.44 -38.96 -15.98
C ALA A 560 6.24 -37.96 -15.10
N TYR A 561 7.54 -38.17 -14.92
CA TYR A 561 8.41 -37.19 -14.24
C TYR A 561 8.49 -35.88 -15.02
N ILE A 562 8.73 -35.93 -16.33
CA ILE A 562 8.73 -34.75 -17.19
C ILE A 562 7.37 -34.03 -17.12
N GLY A 563 6.27 -34.77 -17.23
CA GLY A 563 4.93 -34.19 -17.12
C GLY A 563 4.65 -33.54 -15.76
N THR A 564 5.18 -34.11 -14.67
CA THR A 564 5.04 -33.54 -13.31
C THR A 564 5.89 -32.28 -13.16
N PHE A 565 7.12 -32.29 -13.68
CA PHE A 565 8.00 -31.13 -13.70
C PHE A 565 7.39 -29.96 -14.50
N ILE A 566 6.86 -30.22 -15.70
CA ILE A 566 6.18 -29.20 -16.51
C ILE A 566 4.98 -28.61 -15.75
N LYS A 567 4.17 -29.43 -15.07
CA LYS A 567 3.06 -28.94 -14.24
C LYS A 567 3.54 -28.06 -13.09
N ALA A 568 4.65 -28.41 -12.44
CA ALA A 568 5.25 -27.59 -11.38
C ALA A 568 5.75 -26.24 -11.90
N ILE A 569 6.41 -26.22 -13.07
CA ILE A 569 6.83 -24.98 -13.73
C ILE A 569 5.62 -24.11 -14.10
N ILE A 570 4.57 -24.70 -14.67
CA ILE A 570 3.33 -23.95 -14.99
C ILE A 570 2.69 -23.40 -13.69
N PHE A 571 2.65 -24.19 -12.63
CA PHE A 571 2.11 -23.77 -11.34
C PHE A 571 2.86 -22.55 -10.77
N LEU A 572 4.19 -22.60 -10.74
CA LEU A 572 5.02 -21.48 -10.30
C LEU A 572 4.91 -20.28 -11.25
N GLY A 573 4.86 -20.51 -12.56
CA GLY A 573 4.68 -19.47 -13.57
C GLY A 573 3.34 -18.74 -13.43
N VAL A 574 2.27 -19.45 -13.05
CA VAL A 574 0.98 -18.81 -12.75
C VAL A 574 1.09 -17.97 -11.48
N ILE A 575 1.70 -18.47 -10.40
CA ILE A 575 1.90 -17.67 -9.17
C ILE A 575 2.73 -16.41 -9.46
N GLU A 576 3.82 -16.54 -10.21
CA GLU A 576 4.65 -15.39 -10.61
C GLU A 576 3.87 -14.40 -11.49
N SER A 577 3.02 -14.89 -12.40
CA SER A 577 2.13 -14.02 -13.17
C SER A 577 1.14 -13.24 -12.29
N LEU A 578 0.71 -13.81 -11.15
CA LEU A 578 -0.11 -13.08 -10.18
C LEU A 578 0.68 -11.92 -9.54
N ALA A 579 1.99 -12.09 -9.30
CA ALA A 579 2.85 -11.01 -8.82
C ALA A 579 2.92 -9.86 -9.82
N TRP A 580 3.13 -10.19 -11.09
CA TRP A 580 3.16 -9.20 -12.15
C TRP A 580 1.79 -8.54 -12.36
N GLY A 581 0.70 -9.25 -12.03
CA GLY A 581 -0.67 -8.73 -12.05
C GLY A 581 -0.90 -7.50 -11.17
N TYR A 582 -0.08 -7.30 -10.12
CA TYR A 582 -0.13 -6.10 -9.27
C TYR A 582 0.35 -4.85 -10.01
N THR A 583 1.25 -5.01 -10.98
CA THR A 583 1.75 -3.91 -11.83
C THR A 583 0.98 -3.82 -13.15
N HIS A 584 0.62 -4.97 -13.73
CA HIS A 584 -0.02 -5.09 -15.04
C HIS A 584 -1.31 -5.92 -14.92
N ARG A 585 -2.44 -5.23 -14.67
CA ARG A 585 -3.75 -5.87 -14.44
C ARG A 585 -4.20 -6.74 -15.61
N GLU A 586 -3.74 -6.44 -16.83
CA GLU A 586 -4.02 -7.18 -18.07
C GLU A 586 -3.61 -8.65 -17.99
N ILE A 587 -2.67 -9.00 -17.11
CA ILE A 587 -2.25 -10.39 -16.89
C ILE A 587 -3.42 -11.25 -16.39
N PHE A 588 -4.30 -10.70 -15.53
CA PHE A 588 -5.51 -11.42 -15.12
C PHE A 588 -6.44 -11.70 -16.29
N SER A 589 -6.53 -10.79 -17.26
CA SER A 589 -7.29 -11.02 -18.49
C SER A 589 -6.72 -12.19 -19.29
N ALA A 590 -5.39 -12.24 -19.45
CA ALA A 590 -4.72 -13.36 -20.12
C ALA A 590 -4.95 -14.69 -19.38
N LEU A 591 -4.90 -14.69 -18.04
CA LEU A 591 -5.19 -15.87 -17.22
C LEU A 591 -6.63 -16.37 -17.41
N PHE A 592 -7.63 -15.49 -17.43
CA PHE A 592 -9.02 -15.88 -17.67
C PHE A 592 -9.25 -16.38 -19.10
N VAL A 593 -8.63 -15.76 -20.11
CA VAL A 593 -8.67 -16.26 -21.49
C VAL A 593 -8.07 -17.66 -21.57
N GLY A 594 -6.90 -17.89 -20.96
CA GLY A 594 -6.29 -19.21 -20.89
C GLY A 594 -7.16 -20.24 -20.16
N ALA A 595 -7.83 -19.82 -19.08
CA ALA A 595 -8.72 -20.67 -18.30
C ALA A 595 -9.94 -21.18 -19.10
N THR A 596 -10.36 -20.50 -20.20
CA THR A 596 -11.46 -20.98 -21.06
C THR A 596 -11.20 -22.38 -21.63
N PHE A 597 -9.94 -22.72 -21.90
CA PHE A 597 -9.55 -24.00 -22.49
C PHE A 597 -9.42 -25.14 -21.49
N TRP A 598 -9.43 -24.84 -20.18
CA TRP A 598 -9.16 -25.81 -19.13
C TRP A 598 -10.06 -27.05 -19.13
N PRO A 599 -11.40 -26.95 -19.31
CA PRO A 599 -12.27 -28.12 -19.37
C PRO A 599 -11.91 -29.12 -20.50
N ALA A 600 -11.27 -28.65 -21.57
CA ALA A 600 -10.91 -29.50 -22.71
C ALA A 600 -9.81 -30.51 -22.38
N PHE A 601 -8.98 -30.27 -21.35
CA PHE A 601 -7.95 -31.22 -20.90
C PHE A 601 -8.50 -32.55 -20.35
N TYR A 602 -9.82 -32.63 -20.09
CA TYR A 602 -10.51 -33.86 -19.67
C TYR A 602 -11.11 -34.68 -20.84
N GLY A 603 -10.90 -34.20 -22.07
CA GLY A 603 -11.28 -34.86 -23.31
C GLY A 603 -12.72 -34.61 -23.77
N LEU A 604 -13.00 -34.94 -25.03
CA LEU A 604 -14.30 -34.71 -25.68
C LEU A 604 -15.49 -35.40 -24.97
N GLY A 605 -15.25 -36.53 -24.30
CA GLY A 605 -16.27 -37.22 -23.51
C GLY A 605 -16.79 -36.36 -22.35
N PHE A 606 -15.86 -35.75 -21.60
CA PHE A 606 -16.21 -34.86 -20.48
C PHE A 606 -16.98 -33.62 -20.97
N LEU A 607 -16.53 -33.02 -22.07
CA LEU A 607 -17.18 -31.85 -22.67
C LEU A 607 -18.60 -32.15 -23.15
N LYS A 608 -18.85 -33.35 -23.70
CA LYS A 608 -20.20 -33.75 -24.11
C LYS A 608 -21.13 -33.95 -22.92
N GLU A 609 -20.65 -34.61 -21.86
CA GLU A 609 -21.42 -34.83 -20.63
C GLU A 609 -21.71 -33.53 -19.86
N ASN A 610 -20.82 -32.54 -19.94
CA ASN A 610 -20.88 -31.30 -19.15
C ASN A 610 -20.99 -30.03 -20.03
N LYS A 611 -21.60 -30.12 -21.22
CA LYS A 611 -21.65 -29.04 -22.22
C LYS A 611 -22.16 -27.71 -21.67
N ALA A 612 -23.19 -27.75 -20.81
CA ALA A 612 -23.75 -26.55 -20.20
C ALA A 612 -22.73 -25.85 -19.29
N PHE A 613 -22.05 -26.60 -18.41
CA PHE A 613 -21.06 -26.05 -17.49
C PHE A 613 -19.80 -25.57 -18.20
N ALA A 614 -19.35 -26.27 -19.25
CA ALA A 614 -18.21 -25.84 -20.06
C ALA A 614 -18.52 -24.54 -20.84
N LEU A 615 -19.75 -24.39 -21.36
CA LEU A 615 -20.17 -23.17 -22.04
C LEU A 615 -20.31 -22.00 -21.07
N THR A 616 -20.96 -22.19 -19.91
CA THR A 616 -21.09 -21.13 -18.91
C THR A 616 -19.73 -20.70 -18.37
N TRP A 617 -18.78 -21.63 -18.21
CA TRP A 617 -17.41 -21.32 -17.83
C TRP A 617 -16.70 -20.45 -18.86
N THR A 618 -16.79 -20.83 -20.13
CA THR A 618 -16.18 -20.06 -21.22
C THR A 618 -16.71 -18.64 -21.25
N VAL A 619 -18.05 -18.47 -21.19
CA VAL A 619 -18.67 -17.14 -21.17
C VAL A 619 -18.29 -16.35 -19.92
N SER A 620 -18.22 -17.00 -18.76
CA SER A 620 -17.89 -16.33 -17.49
C SER A 620 -16.42 -15.89 -17.46
N CYS A 621 -15.49 -16.73 -17.92
CA CYS A 621 -14.08 -16.37 -18.07
C CYS A 621 -13.87 -15.23 -19.06
N LEU A 622 -14.54 -15.25 -20.22
CA LEU A 622 -14.46 -14.15 -21.19
C LEU A 622 -15.07 -12.85 -20.65
N GLY A 623 -16.14 -12.95 -19.84
CA GLY A 623 -16.67 -11.79 -19.12
C GLY A 623 -15.66 -11.25 -18.10
N MET A 624 -15.06 -12.13 -17.30
CA MET A 624 -14.05 -11.78 -16.30
C MET A 624 -12.79 -11.15 -16.92
N SER A 625 -12.38 -11.58 -18.12
CA SER A 625 -11.23 -11.01 -18.84
C SER A 625 -11.46 -9.60 -19.39
N THR A 626 -12.64 -9.00 -19.20
CA THR A 626 -12.87 -7.60 -19.61
C THR A 626 -12.53 -6.62 -18.50
N PHE A 627 -12.79 -6.96 -17.24
CA PHE A 627 -12.78 -5.99 -16.14
C PHE A 627 -11.40 -5.44 -15.79
N THR A 628 -10.34 -6.23 -16.01
CA THR A 628 -8.96 -5.76 -15.77
C THR A 628 -8.39 -4.95 -16.94
N LEU A 629 -9.05 -4.94 -18.09
CA LEU A 629 -8.76 -4.02 -19.21
C LEU A 629 -9.47 -2.68 -19.07
N LEU A 630 -10.49 -2.59 -18.20
CA LEU A 630 -11.20 -1.34 -17.93
C LEU A 630 -10.37 -0.43 -17.00
N PRO A 631 -10.52 0.91 -17.12
CA PRO A 631 -9.82 1.86 -16.27
C PRO A 631 -10.02 1.56 -14.78
N ALA A 632 -8.92 1.47 -14.03
CA ALA A 632 -8.98 1.27 -12.57
C ALA A 632 -9.62 2.48 -11.86
N MET A 633 -9.30 3.68 -12.36
CA MET A 633 -9.88 4.95 -11.94
C MET A 633 -11.18 5.15 -12.72
N LYS A 634 -12.31 4.95 -12.04
CA LYS A 634 -13.64 5.05 -12.65
C LYS A 634 -14.19 6.46 -12.45
N ILE A 635 -14.89 6.95 -13.46
CA ILE A 635 -15.77 8.12 -13.37
C ILE A 635 -17.18 7.61 -13.05
N GLU A 636 -17.97 8.39 -12.30
CA GLU A 636 -19.36 8.03 -12.01
C GLU A 636 -20.17 7.87 -13.31
N ASP A 637 -20.75 6.68 -13.50
CA ASP A 637 -21.67 6.34 -14.58
C ASP A 637 -22.92 5.69 -13.99
N VAL A 638 -23.99 6.49 -13.88
CA VAL A 638 -25.25 6.07 -13.25
C VAL A 638 -25.94 4.97 -14.07
N ASP A 639 -25.80 4.97 -15.39
CA ASP A 639 -26.45 3.97 -16.24
C ASP A 639 -25.83 2.59 -16.04
N LEU A 640 -24.49 2.50 -15.96
CA LEU A 640 -23.79 1.25 -15.65
C LEU A 640 -24.17 0.69 -14.27
N ILE A 641 -24.36 1.55 -13.27
CA ILE A 641 -24.85 1.15 -11.94
C ILE A 641 -26.25 0.51 -12.08
N LEU A 642 -27.14 1.17 -12.83
CA LEU A 642 -28.52 0.71 -13.00
C LEU A 642 -28.60 -0.57 -13.84
N TYR A 643 -27.77 -0.74 -14.88
CA TYR A 643 -27.69 -1.98 -15.64
C TYR A 643 -27.20 -3.14 -14.76
N GLY A 644 -26.19 -2.91 -13.91
CA GLY A 644 -25.74 -3.89 -12.93
C GLY A 644 -26.86 -4.32 -11.98
N GLY A 645 -27.56 -3.35 -11.37
CA GLY A 645 -28.69 -3.62 -10.48
C GLY A 645 -29.85 -4.35 -11.17
N ALA A 646 -30.20 -3.95 -12.40
CA ALA A 646 -31.26 -4.60 -13.18
C ALA A 646 -30.95 -6.07 -13.47
N LEU A 647 -29.69 -6.40 -13.81
CA LEU A 647 -29.29 -7.79 -14.01
C LEU A 647 -29.32 -8.61 -12.72
N MET A 648 -28.97 -8.02 -11.56
CA MET A 648 -29.10 -8.68 -10.25
C MET A 648 -30.58 -9.01 -9.95
N VAL A 649 -31.51 -8.11 -10.27
CA VAL A 649 -32.96 -8.34 -10.17
C VAL A 649 -33.40 -9.48 -11.09
N VAL A 650 -32.97 -9.48 -12.34
CA VAL A 650 -33.29 -10.54 -13.32
C VAL A 650 -32.82 -11.91 -12.81
N VAL A 651 -31.61 -12.01 -12.26
CA VAL A 651 -31.11 -13.26 -11.66
C VAL A 651 -31.99 -13.73 -10.50
N GLY A 652 -32.40 -12.83 -9.60
CA GLY A 652 -33.31 -13.16 -8.50
C GLY A 652 -34.68 -13.66 -9.00
N LEU A 653 -35.25 -13.01 -10.01
CA LEU A 653 -36.52 -13.41 -10.62
C LEU A 653 -36.42 -14.76 -11.33
N LEU A 654 -35.34 -15.00 -12.09
CA LEU A 654 -35.08 -16.28 -12.74
C LEU A 654 -34.92 -17.40 -11.71
N TYR A 655 -34.25 -17.14 -10.59
CA TYR A 655 -34.15 -18.09 -9.48
C TYR A 655 -35.53 -18.45 -8.94
N LEU A 656 -36.39 -17.48 -8.62
CA LEU A 656 -37.76 -17.72 -8.14
C LEU A 656 -38.63 -18.51 -9.13
N ALA A 657 -38.46 -18.24 -10.43
CA ALA A 657 -39.19 -18.91 -11.50
C ALA A 657 -38.76 -20.38 -11.68
N PHE A 658 -37.46 -20.66 -11.54
CA PHE A 658 -36.89 -21.98 -11.81
C PHE A 658 -36.46 -22.76 -10.56
N GLU A 659 -36.68 -22.23 -9.37
CA GLU A 659 -36.25 -22.78 -8.06
C GLU A 659 -36.55 -24.29 -7.96
N LYS A 660 -37.81 -24.69 -8.15
CA LYS A 660 -38.24 -26.09 -8.04
C LYS A 660 -37.46 -27.02 -8.99
N LYS A 661 -37.17 -26.57 -10.21
CA LYS A 661 -36.45 -27.35 -11.23
C LYS A 661 -34.95 -27.39 -10.96
N LEU A 662 -34.37 -26.28 -10.49
CA LEU A 662 -32.95 -26.18 -10.13
C LEU A 662 -32.61 -27.06 -8.94
N LEU A 663 -33.44 -27.02 -7.89
CA LEU A 663 -33.27 -27.84 -6.69
C LEU A 663 -33.60 -29.32 -6.95
N ALA A 664 -34.60 -29.63 -7.78
CA ALA A 664 -34.96 -31.02 -8.10
C ALA A 664 -33.93 -31.74 -8.98
N LYS A 665 -33.22 -31.03 -9.88
CA LYS A 665 -32.11 -31.61 -10.67
C LYS A 665 -30.90 -31.98 -9.82
N SER A 666 -30.82 -31.47 -8.60
CA SER A 666 -29.72 -31.66 -7.65
C SER A 666 -30.10 -32.64 -6.53
N LYS A 667 -31.12 -33.50 -6.74
CA LYS A 667 -31.72 -34.35 -5.70
C LYS A 667 -30.69 -35.28 -5.05
N MET A 668 -30.60 -35.20 -3.72
CA MET A 668 -29.80 -36.08 -2.88
C MET A 668 -30.45 -37.47 -2.78
N THR A 669 -29.65 -38.54 -2.88
CA THR A 669 -30.15 -39.91 -2.71
C THR A 669 -30.39 -40.19 -1.23
N GLY A 670 -31.64 -40.12 -0.78
CA GLY A 670 -32.01 -40.54 0.57
C GLY A 670 -33.24 -39.85 1.17
N ASP A 671 -33.53 -38.60 0.82
CA ASP A 671 -34.59 -37.86 1.50
C ASP A 671 -35.92 -37.82 0.73
N SER A 672 -36.89 -38.53 1.29
CA SER A 672 -38.32 -38.40 1.05
C SER A 672 -38.90 -37.17 1.75
N ILE A 673 -38.34 -35.98 1.50
CA ILE A 673 -38.99 -34.71 1.83
C ILE A 673 -39.09 -33.93 0.52
N ALA A 674 -40.31 -33.85 -0.02
CA ALA A 674 -40.63 -32.94 -1.10
C ALA A 674 -40.13 -31.52 -0.73
N PRO A 675 -39.64 -30.70 -1.68
CA PRO A 675 -39.39 -29.30 -1.37
C PRO A 675 -40.74 -28.74 -0.93
N ALA A 676 -40.90 -28.51 0.38
CA ALA A 676 -42.09 -27.88 0.91
C ALA A 676 -42.29 -26.58 0.11
N ASP A 677 -43.53 -26.28 -0.27
CA ASP A 677 -43.88 -24.95 -0.78
C ASP A 677 -43.66 -23.95 0.37
N ASN A 678 -42.39 -23.58 0.60
CA ASN A 678 -41.96 -22.69 1.67
C ASN A 678 -42.23 -21.26 1.21
N LEU A 679 -43.49 -20.87 1.36
CA LEU A 679 -43.99 -19.55 1.03
C LEU A 679 -43.16 -18.45 1.70
N LEU A 680 -42.71 -18.66 2.95
CA LEU A 680 -41.86 -17.72 3.67
C LEU A 680 -40.49 -17.53 2.98
N SER A 681 -39.80 -18.61 2.62
CA SER A 681 -38.49 -18.50 1.95
C SER A 681 -38.59 -17.79 0.59
N ARG A 682 -39.61 -18.14 -0.21
CA ARG A 682 -39.90 -17.45 -1.49
C ARG A 682 -40.25 -15.97 -1.28
N THR A 683 -41.00 -15.64 -0.22
CA THR A 683 -41.35 -14.27 0.15
C THR A 683 -40.11 -13.47 0.55
N LEU A 684 -39.20 -14.07 1.33
CA LEU A 684 -37.96 -13.43 1.73
C LEU A 684 -37.05 -13.15 0.52
N ILE A 685 -36.91 -14.10 -0.42
CA ILE A 685 -36.19 -13.85 -1.69
C ILE A 685 -36.85 -12.71 -2.48
N GLY A 686 -38.19 -12.68 -2.56
CA GLY A 686 -38.93 -11.58 -3.17
C GLY A 686 -38.66 -10.23 -2.49
N ALA A 687 -38.57 -10.21 -1.16
CA ALA A 687 -38.20 -9.02 -0.40
C ALA A 687 -36.77 -8.56 -0.72
N GLN A 688 -35.79 -9.47 -0.81
CA GLN A 688 -34.42 -9.10 -1.21
C GLN A 688 -34.39 -8.47 -2.62
N ILE A 689 -35.15 -9.02 -3.57
CA ILE A 689 -35.28 -8.43 -4.91
C ILE A 689 -35.87 -7.01 -4.84
N GLY A 690 -36.90 -6.81 -4.01
CA GLY A 690 -37.48 -5.50 -3.76
C GLY A 690 -36.47 -4.49 -3.17
N LEU A 691 -35.59 -4.93 -2.26
CA LEU A 691 -34.52 -4.09 -1.70
C LEU A 691 -33.53 -3.64 -2.78
N ILE A 692 -33.21 -4.48 -3.77
CA ILE A 692 -32.34 -4.10 -4.90
C ILE A 692 -33.02 -3.03 -5.77
N ILE A 693 -34.31 -3.18 -6.07
CA ILE A 693 -35.05 -2.19 -6.86
C ILE A 693 -35.08 -0.85 -6.12
N LEU A 694 -35.35 -0.86 -4.81
CA LEU A 694 -35.38 0.35 -4.00
C LEU A 694 -33.99 1.01 -3.91
N SER A 695 -32.91 0.22 -3.79
CA SER A 695 -31.55 0.77 -3.78
C SER A 695 -31.20 1.44 -5.11
N MET A 696 -31.59 0.87 -6.25
CA MET A 696 -31.40 1.50 -7.56
C MET A 696 -32.09 2.88 -7.66
N LEU A 697 -33.34 2.98 -7.20
CA LEU A 697 -34.09 4.23 -7.23
C LEU A 697 -33.45 5.31 -6.35
N VAL A 698 -33.03 4.94 -5.14
CA VAL A 698 -32.36 5.85 -4.19
C VAL A 698 -31.01 6.29 -4.72
N THR A 699 -30.19 5.36 -5.24
CA THR A 699 -28.89 5.68 -5.83
C THR A 699 -29.02 6.67 -6.98
N ARG A 700 -29.95 6.43 -7.92
CA ARG A 700 -30.19 7.33 -9.05
C ARG A 700 -30.61 8.73 -8.59
N SER A 701 -31.59 8.79 -7.68
CA SER A 701 -32.10 10.06 -7.14
C SER A 701 -30.99 10.85 -6.43
N THR A 702 -30.16 10.18 -5.64
CA THR A 702 -29.03 10.79 -4.95
C THR A 702 -27.95 11.28 -5.91
N ALA A 703 -27.52 10.45 -6.88
CA ALA A 703 -26.51 10.82 -7.85
C ALA A 703 -26.93 12.08 -8.64
N MET A 704 -28.18 12.11 -9.10
CA MET A 704 -28.72 13.29 -9.80
C MET A 704 -28.71 14.56 -8.92
N SER A 705 -29.05 14.46 -7.64
CA SER A 705 -29.02 15.60 -6.71
C SER A 705 -27.60 16.10 -6.44
N LEU A 706 -26.64 15.19 -6.28
CA LEU A 706 -25.22 15.54 -6.08
C LEU A 706 -24.64 16.19 -7.34
N GLN A 707 -24.90 15.62 -8.52
CA GLN A 707 -24.49 16.18 -9.81
C GLN A 707 -25.12 17.57 -10.07
N ALA A 708 -26.38 17.77 -9.66
CA ALA A 708 -27.07 19.05 -9.73
C ALA A 708 -26.63 20.05 -8.64
N ARG A 709 -25.71 19.66 -7.75
CA ARG A 709 -25.17 20.47 -6.65
C ARG A 709 -26.24 20.94 -5.64
N THR A 710 -27.32 20.18 -5.50
CA THR A 710 -28.40 20.45 -4.52
C THR A 710 -28.16 19.77 -3.17
N GLY A 711 -27.01 19.12 -2.99
CA GLY A 711 -26.66 18.37 -1.78
C GLY A 711 -27.31 16.98 -1.72
N LEU A 712 -27.07 16.24 -0.63
CA LEU A 712 -27.65 14.91 -0.41
C LEU A 712 -29.08 15.05 0.18
N PRO A 713 -30.14 14.56 -0.50
CA PRO A 713 -31.48 14.59 0.08
C PRO A 713 -31.58 13.73 1.34
N ARG A 714 -32.03 14.30 2.46
CA ARG A 714 -32.15 13.60 3.75
C ARG A 714 -32.99 12.31 3.67
N GLY A 715 -34.08 12.33 2.89
CA GLY A 715 -34.90 11.15 2.68
C GLY A 715 -34.12 10.00 2.04
N ASN A 716 -33.34 10.29 0.99
CA ASN A 716 -32.49 9.29 0.33
C ASN A 716 -31.39 8.78 1.27
N GLN A 717 -30.80 9.66 2.09
CA GLN A 717 -29.79 9.27 3.07
C GLN A 717 -30.33 8.26 4.09
N ILE A 718 -31.52 8.52 4.66
CA ILE A 718 -32.16 7.63 5.63
C ILE A 718 -32.49 6.28 4.97
N VAL A 719 -33.12 6.30 3.79
CA VAL A 719 -33.47 5.08 3.07
C VAL A 719 -32.22 4.29 2.68
N GLY A 720 -31.14 4.96 2.28
CA GLY A 720 -29.85 4.34 1.97
C GLY A 720 -29.29 3.55 3.15
N TRP A 721 -29.26 4.13 4.35
CA TRP A 721 -28.84 3.41 5.57
C TRP A 721 -29.78 2.27 5.95
N CYS A 722 -31.11 2.49 5.86
CA CYS A 722 -32.09 1.44 6.12
C CYS A 722 -31.93 0.24 5.17
N LEU A 723 -31.63 0.48 3.89
CA LEU A 723 -31.40 -0.56 2.89
C LEU A 723 -30.18 -1.42 3.23
N ILE A 724 -29.07 -0.81 3.66
CA ILE A 724 -27.86 -1.52 4.07
C ILE A 724 -28.17 -2.45 5.25
N VAL A 725 -28.79 -1.92 6.30
CA VAL A 725 -29.12 -2.70 7.50
C VAL A 725 -30.12 -3.80 7.18
N ALA A 726 -31.20 -3.48 6.46
CA ALA A 726 -32.23 -4.45 6.10
C ALA A 726 -31.66 -5.60 5.26
N SER A 727 -30.81 -5.30 4.28
CA SER A 727 -30.20 -6.30 3.43
C SER A 727 -29.31 -7.28 4.21
N LEU A 728 -28.45 -6.75 5.11
CA LEU A 728 -27.56 -7.57 5.95
C LEU A 728 -28.29 -8.41 7.00
N MET A 729 -29.54 -8.07 7.35
CA MET A 729 -30.39 -8.86 8.25
C MET A 729 -31.05 -10.07 7.58
N MET A 730 -31.11 -10.12 6.24
CA MET A 730 -31.81 -11.16 5.50
C MET A 730 -31.31 -12.60 5.77
N PRO A 731 -29.99 -12.89 5.84
CA PRO A 731 -29.51 -14.23 6.18
C PRO A 731 -30.04 -14.77 7.52
N PHE A 732 -30.26 -13.90 8.51
CA PHE A 732 -30.81 -14.29 9.81
C PHE A 732 -32.31 -14.61 9.71
N LEU A 733 -33.06 -13.86 8.92
CA LEU A 733 -34.48 -14.14 8.66
C LEU A 733 -34.66 -15.49 7.94
N HIS A 734 -33.77 -15.81 7.00
CA HIS A 734 -33.76 -17.13 6.35
C HIS A 734 -33.43 -18.30 7.31
N ARG A 735 -32.92 -18.05 8.53
CA ARG A 735 -32.75 -19.10 9.55
C ARG A 735 -34.06 -19.50 10.23
N LEU A 736 -35.11 -18.67 10.15
CA LEU A 736 -36.43 -18.99 10.73
C LEU A 736 -37.07 -20.21 10.04
N GLN A 737 -36.78 -20.42 8.76
CA GLN A 737 -37.12 -21.63 8.01
C GLN A 737 -35.94 -22.04 7.12
N PRO A 738 -34.98 -22.82 7.65
CA PRO A 738 -33.76 -23.14 6.94
C PRO A 738 -34.04 -24.05 5.74
N ASN A 739 -33.44 -23.71 4.61
CA ASN A 739 -33.28 -24.60 3.46
C ASN A 739 -31.79 -24.95 3.34
N ASN A 740 -31.48 -26.23 3.49
CA ASN A 740 -30.11 -26.72 3.58
C ASN A 740 -29.43 -26.84 2.22
N HIS A 741 -30.13 -26.59 1.11
CA HIS A 741 -29.56 -26.76 -0.22
C HIS A 741 -28.52 -25.68 -0.56
N TYR A 742 -27.32 -26.10 -0.98
CA TYR A 742 -26.19 -25.21 -1.25
C TYR A 742 -26.48 -24.09 -2.28
N LEU A 743 -27.15 -24.39 -3.41
CA LEU A 743 -27.52 -23.37 -4.39
C LEU A 743 -28.48 -22.31 -3.83
N HIS A 744 -29.39 -22.69 -2.94
CA HIS A 744 -30.28 -21.73 -2.27
C HIS A 744 -29.47 -20.83 -1.33
N ARG A 745 -28.53 -21.40 -0.57
CA ARG A 745 -27.63 -20.63 0.29
C ARG A 745 -26.82 -19.60 -0.49
N LEU A 746 -26.20 -20.00 -1.61
CA LEU A 746 -25.42 -19.10 -2.45
C LEU A 746 -26.27 -17.96 -3.03
N MET A 747 -27.51 -18.25 -3.42
CA MET A 747 -28.44 -17.21 -3.90
C MET A 747 -28.80 -16.20 -2.80
N ILE A 748 -29.08 -16.66 -1.57
CA ILE A 748 -29.34 -15.76 -0.43
C ILE A 748 -28.15 -14.82 -0.22
N VAL A 749 -26.92 -15.36 -0.21
CA VAL A 749 -25.71 -14.56 0.00
C VAL A 749 -25.52 -13.54 -1.13
N PHE A 750 -25.75 -13.93 -2.39
CA PHE A 750 -25.73 -13.02 -3.53
C PHE A 750 -26.74 -11.87 -3.36
N LEU A 751 -28.00 -12.18 -3.07
CA LEU A 751 -29.04 -11.15 -2.92
C LEU A 751 -28.85 -10.29 -1.67
N THR A 752 -28.19 -10.80 -0.64
CA THR A 752 -27.87 -10.06 0.60
C THR A 752 -26.92 -8.89 0.37
N PHE A 753 -25.96 -9.03 -0.55
CA PHE A 753 -24.97 -7.98 -0.80
C PHE A 753 -25.33 -7.08 -1.98
N ALA A 754 -26.27 -7.48 -2.84
CA ALA A 754 -26.66 -6.72 -4.03
C ALA A 754 -27.11 -5.26 -3.74
N PRO A 755 -27.99 -4.97 -2.75
CA PRO A 755 -28.39 -3.58 -2.46
C PRO A 755 -27.22 -2.69 -2.03
N LEU A 756 -26.36 -3.22 -1.15
CA LEU A 756 -25.16 -2.54 -0.67
C LEU A 756 -24.18 -2.26 -1.81
N PHE A 757 -23.99 -3.23 -2.70
CA PHE A 757 -23.11 -3.10 -3.86
C PHE A 757 -23.63 -2.06 -4.86
N VAL A 758 -24.94 -1.98 -5.09
CA VAL A 758 -25.58 -0.94 -5.92
C VAL A 758 -25.41 0.46 -5.33
N ILE A 759 -25.53 0.62 -4.01
CA ILE A 759 -25.37 1.93 -3.36
C ILE A 759 -23.92 2.42 -3.47
N LEU A 760 -22.96 1.54 -3.22
CA LEU A 760 -21.54 1.90 -3.13
C LEU A 760 -20.80 1.82 -4.47
N THR A 761 -21.39 1.32 -5.56
CA THR A 761 -20.70 1.26 -6.87
C THR A 761 -20.81 2.57 -7.64
N ILE A 762 -19.75 2.99 -8.33
CA ILE A 762 -19.77 4.24 -9.13
C ILE A 762 -19.89 3.99 -10.64
N SER A 763 -19.65 2.77 -11.13
CA SER A 763 -19.63 2.47 -12.56
C SER A 763 -19.89 0.98 -12.81
N TYR A 764 -19.11 0.32 -13.67
CA TYR A 764 -19.27 -1.07 -14.13
C TYR A 764 -19.17 -2.17 -13.06
N GLU A 765 -18.89 -1.85 -11.79
CA GLU A 765 -18.56 -2.86 -10.78
C GLU A 765 -19.76 -3.78 -10.51
N GLY A 766 -21.00 -3.29 -10.68
CA GLY A 766 -22.20 -4.12 -10.58
C GLY A 766 -22.25 -5.26 -11.61
N LEU A 767 -21.67 -5.05 -12.79
CA LEU A 767 -21.52 -6.10 -13.82
C LEU A 767 -20.43 -7.10 -13.42
N PHE A 768 -19.35 -6.63 -12.81
CA PHE A 768 -18.31 -7.49 -12.24
C PHE A 768 -18.89 -8.40 -11.15
N TYR A 769 -19.70 -7.84 -10.24
CA TYR A 769 -20.33 -8.60 -9.17
C TYR A 769 -21.11 -9.82 -9.71
N LEU A 770 -21.85 -9.62 -10.80
CA LEU A 770 -22.60 -10.68 -11.48
C LEU A 770 -21.66 -11.70 -12.15
N ALA A 771 -20.71 -11.24 -12.96
CA ALA A 771 -19.79 -12.10 -13.70
C ALA A 771 -18.91 -12.95 -12.76
N PHE A 772 -18.44 -12.34 -11.67
CA PHE A 772 -17.67 -13.01 -10.64
C PHE A 772 -18.51 -14.09 -9.94
N SER A 773 -19.74 -13.76 -9.53
CA SER A 773 -20.67 -14.74 -8.92
C SER A 773 -20.96 -15.93 -9.83
N ALA A 774 -21.19 -15.69 -11.13
CA ALA A 774 -21.41 -16.74 -12.12
C ALA A 774 -20.16 -17.61 -12.33
N THR A 775 -18.97 -17.00 -12.33
CA THR A 775 -17.68 -17.69 -12.42
C THR A 775 -17.48 -18.61 -11.21
N LEU A 776 -17.74 -18.12 -10.00
CA LEU A 776 -17.59 -18.90 -8.76
C LEU A 776 -18.50 -20.13 -8.74
N ILE A 777 -19.79 -19.97 -9.02
CA ILE A 777 -20.74 -21.08 -9.04
C ILE A 777 -20.32 -22.10 -10.11
N THR A 778 -19.98 -21.63 -11.32
CA THR A 778 -19.57 -22.52 -12.41
C THR A 778 -18.28 -23.27 -12.08
N TRP A 779 -17.31 -22.62 -11.43
CA TRP A 779 -16.09 -23.25 -10.95
C TRP A 779 -16.38 -24.40 -9.97
N VAL A 780 -17.23 -24.17 -8.95
CA VAL A 780 -17.64 -25.21 -8.00
C VAL A 780 -18.31 -26.40 -8.70
N LEU A 781 -19.19 -26.12 -9.67
CA LEU A 781 -19.89 -27.17 -10.43
C LEU A 781 -18.93 -27.97 -11.32
N LEU A 782 -18.01 -27.32 -12.02
CA LEU A 782 -17.02 -27.97 -12.88
C LEU A 782 -16.04 -28.81 -12.08
N GLU A 783 -15.51 -28.30 -10.97
CA GLU A 783 -14.57 -29.05 -10.14
C GLU A 783 -15.19 -30.33 -9.59
N HIS A 784 -16.44 -30.25 -9.13
CA HIS A 784 -17.19 -31.44 -8.71
C HIS A 784 -17.44 -32.41 -9.86
N GLY A 785 -17.81 -31.90 -11.04
CA GLY A 785 -18.02 -32.71 -12.25
C GLY A 785 -16.75 -33.45 -12.68
N ILE A 786 -15.61 -32.77 -12.64
CA ILE A 786 -14.29 -33.35 -12.91
C ILE A 786 -13.98 -34.43 -11.89
N HIS A 787 -14.21 -34.18 -10.60
CA HIS A 787 -14.01 -35.16 -9.54
C HIS A 787 -14.83 -36.43 -9.79
N LYS A 788 -16.13 -36.31 -10.06
CA LYS A 788 -17.03 -37.45 -10.37
C LYS A 788 -16.57 -38.22 -11.61
N TYR A 789 -16.27 -37.53 -12.71
CA TYR A 789 -15.85 -38.15 -13.96
C TYR A 789 -14.54 -38.94 -13.83
N THR A 790 -13.56 -38.37 -13.12
CA THR A 790 -12.23 -38.97 -12.94
C THR A 790 -12.28 -40.15 -11.96
N SER A 791 -13.05 -40.03 -10.89
CA SER A 791 -13.30 -41.11 -9.93
C SER A 791 -14.01 -42.29 -10.60
N SER A 792 -15.06 -42.05 -11.40
CA SER A 792 -15.79 -43.10 -12.12
C SER A 792 -14.93 -43.89 -13.10
N LYS A 793 -14.03 -43.22 -13.84
CA LYS A 793 -13.08 -43.89 -14.74
C LYS A 793 -12.09 -44.79 -14.00
N THR A 794 -11.60 -44.33 -12.84
CA THR A 794 -10.68 -45.11 -12.00
C THR A 794 -11.36 -46.39 -11.48
N THR A 795 -12.63 -46.32 -11.11
CA THR A 795 -13.43 -47.49 -10.69
C THR A 795 -13.69 -48.46 -11.84
N LYS A 796 -13.92 -47.98 -13.07
CA LYS A 796 -14.06 -48.82 -14.27
C LYS A 796 -12.77 -49.53 -14.68
N VAL A 797 -11.60 -48.91 -14.44
CA VAL A 797 -10.30 -49.56 -14.68
C VAL A 797 -10.01 -50.63 -13.62
N LYS A 798 -10.41 -50.43 -12.36
CA LYS A 798 -10.34 -51.47 -11.30
C LYS A 798 -11.15 -52.72 -11.63
N ALA A 799 -12.28 -52.59 -12.33
CA ALA A 799 -13.11 -53.72 -12.77
C ALA A 799 -12.45 -54.56 -13.89
N ASN A 800 -11.45 -54.03 -14.60
CA ASN A 800 -10.75 -54.71 -15.71
C ASN A 800 -9.36 -55.27 -15.33
N GLY A 801 -9.11 -55.56 -14.05
CA GLY A 801 -8.11 -56.56 -13.66
C GLY A 801 -6.65 -56.12 -13.51
N VAL A 802 -6.32 -54.83 -13.36
CA VAL A 802 -4.96 -54.39 -13.01
C VAL A 802 -4.95 -53.77 -11.61
N SER A 803 -4.38 -54.51 -10.65
CA SER A 803 -4.18 -54.09 -9.27
C SER A 803 -3.08 -53.03 -9.17
N VAL A 804 -3.46 -51.77 -8.95
CA VAL A 804 -2.58 -50.72 -8.43
C VAL A 804 -2.59 -50.86 -6.89
N PRO A 805 -1.46 -50.69 -6.18
CA PRO A 805 -1.40 -50.88 -4.73
C PRO A 805 -2.49 -50.07 -4.03
N GLU A 806 -3.33 -50.79 -3.29
CA GLU A 806 -4.31 -50.17 -2.41
C GLU A 806 -3.59 -49.27 -1.41
N VAL A 807 -4.15 -48.08 -1.22
CA VAL A 807 -3.88 -47.25 -0.06
C VAL A 807 -4.12 -48.15 1.16
N PRO A 808 -3.12 -48.42 2.01
CA PRO A 808 -3.22 -49.46 3.04
C PRO A 808 -4.44 -49.20 3.94
N ALA A 809 -5.15 -50.28 4.31
CA ALA A 809 -6.36 -50.26 5.14
C ALA A 809 -6.18 -49.50 6.49
N SER A 810 -4.94 -49.21 6.88
CA SER A 810 -4.56 -48.35 7.99
C SER A 810 -4.85 -46.85 7.78
N LEU A 811 -5.31 -46.40 6.61
CA LEU A 811 -5.63 -44.99 6.31
C LEU A 811 -7.09 -44.57 6.60
N SER A 812 -7.96 -45.49 7.05
CA SER A 812 -9.43 -45.36 7.14
C SER A 812 -10.05 -44.63 8.35
N SER A 813 -9.24 -44.01 9.22
CA SER A 813 -9.72 -43.42 10.50
C SER A 813 -10.25 -41.98 10.41
N SER A 814 -10.02 -41.28 9.29
CA SER A 814 -10.49 -39.90 9.08
C SER A 814 -11.83 -39.89 8.35
N PRO A 815 -12.80 -39.04 8.74
CA PRO A 815 -14.03 -38.86 7.96
C PRO A 815 -13.79 -38.12 6.64
N PHE A 816 -12.62 -37.49 6.47
CA PHE A 816 -12.26 -36.68 5.29
C PHE A 816 -11.35 -37.43 4.31
N ARG A 817 -11.50 -37.11 3.01
CA ARG A 817 -10.62 -37.56 1.93
C ARG A 817 -9.24 -36.90 2.04
N SER A 818 -8.17 -37.69 1.85
CA SER A 818 -6.80 -37.18 1.70
C SER A 818 -6.65 -36.26 0.49
N LEU A 819 -5.85 -35.19 0.64
CA LEU A 819 -5.45 -34.33 -0.47
C LEU A 819 -4.56 -35.07 -1.48
N THR A 820 -4.66 -34.63 -2.73
CA THR A 820 -3.93 -35.12 -3.90
C THR A 820 -3.32 -33.96 -4.68
N LEU A 821 -2.44 -34.24 -5.65
CA LEU A 821 -1.89 -33.20 -6.53
C LEU A 821 -2.96 -32.43 -7.34
N THR A 822 -4.15 -33.01 -7.54
CA THR A 822 -5.25 -32.29 -8.24
C THR A 822 -5.85 -31.17 -7.40
N ASP A 823 -5.74 -31.27 -6.08
CA ASP A 823 -6.23 -30.28 -5.13
C ASP A 823 -5.36 -29.01 -5.14
N ALA A 824 -4.07 -29.12 -5.47
CA ALA A 824 -3.19 -27.96 -5.65
C ALA A 824 -3.68 -27.02 -6.76
N ARG A 825 -4.23 -27.57 -7.85
CA ARG A 825 -4.86 -26.77 -8.93
C ARG A 825 -6.13 -26.06 -8.43
N ILE A 826 -6.93 -26.69 -7.56
CA ILE A 826 -8.13 -26.07 -6.99
C ILE A 826 -7.72 -24.88 -6.11
N SER A 827 -6.69 -25.06 -5.28
CA SER A 827 -6.08 -23.97 -4.51
C SER A 827 -5.52 -22.86 -5.40
N LEU A 828 -4.92 -23.19 -6.55
CA LEU A 828 -4.45 -22.19 -7.50
C LEU A 828 -5.60 -21.41 -8.15
N PHE A 829 -6.69 -22.06 -8.56
CA PHE A 829 -7.88 -21.36 -9.06
C PHE A 829 -8.49 -20.45 -7.99
N PHE A 830 -8.62 -20.94 -6.75
CA PHE A 830 -9.05 -20.10 -5.64
C PHE A 830 -8.13 -18.89 -5.49
N PHE A 831 -6.81 -19.08 -5.57
CA PHE A 831 -5.85 -17.99 -5.45
C PHE A 831 -5.97 -16.96 -6.59
N ILE A 832 -6.14 -17.41 -7.85
CA ILE A 832 -6.40 -16.52 -9.00
C ILE A 832 -7.70 -15.73 -8.79
N LEU A 833 -8.77 -16.40 -8.36
CA LEU A 833 -10.09 -15.77 -8.13
C LEU A 833 -10.03 -14.79 -6.96
N LEU A 834 -9.27 -15.11 -5.90
CA LEU A 834 -9.01 -14.24 -4.77
C LEU A 834 -8.27 -12.96 -5.23
N GLN A 835 -7.24 -13.09 -6.05
CA GLN A 835 -6.53 -11.95 -6.61
C GLN A 835 -7.39 -11.15 -7.59
N SER A 836 -8.17 -11.82 -8.44
CA SER A 836 -9.10 -11.16 -9.37
C SER A 836 -10.18 -10.36 -8.64
N ALA A 837 -10.65 -10.83 -7.48
CA ALA A 837 -11.54 -10.05 -6.61
C ALA A 837 -10.91 -8.71 -6.19
N PHE A 838 -9.57 -8.68 -6.09
CA PHE A 838 -8.82 -7.48 -5.72
C PHE A 838 -8.67 -6.50 -6.89
N PHE A 839 -8.30 -6.98 -8.08
CA PHE A 839 -7.88 -6.11 -9.21
C PHE A 839 -8.94 -5.79 -10.26
N SER A 840 -10.05 -6.51 -10.31
CA SER A 840 -11.02 -6.37 -11.41
C SER A 840 -11.87 -5.09 -11.32
N THR A 841 -12.04 -4.52 -10.14
CA THR A 841 -12.87 -3.33 -9.95
C THR A 841 -12.08 -2.06 -9.67
N GLY A 842 -10.77 -2.12 -9.44
CA GLY A 842 -9.95 -0.93 -9.16
C GLY A 842 -8.46 -1.28 -9.04
N ASN A 843 -7.65 -0.28 -8.65
CA ASN A 843 -6.23 -0.47 -8.35
C ASN A 843 -6.00 -0.43 -6.83
N MET A 844 -6.44 -1.48 -6.14
CA MET A 844 -6.40 -1.59 -4.69
C MET A 844 -4.98 -1.68 -4.08
N ALA A 845 -3.94 -1.64 -4.91
CA ALA A 845 -2.56 -1.48 -4.46
C ALA A 845 -2.29 -0.11 -3.84
N SER A 846 -3.16 0.88 -4.06
CA SER A 846 -3.11 2.19 -3.40
C SER A 846 -4.46 2.56 -2.78
N VAL A 847 -4.50 2.74 -1.45
CA VAL A 847 -5.70 3.16 -0.71
C VAL A 847 -6.16 4.57 -1.11
N SER A 848 -5.27 5.41 -1.65
CA SER A 848 -5.61 6.75 -2.15
C SER A 848 -6.36 6.74 -3.49
N SER A 849 -6.48 5.59 -4.17
CA SER A 849 -7.12 5.48 -5.49
C SER A 849 -8.66 5.44 -5.46
N PHE A 850 -9.28 5.39 -4.29
CA PHE A 850 -10.73 5.26 -4.18
C PHE A 850 -11.44 6.62 -4.26
N SER A 851 -12.36 6.73 -5.22
CA SER A 851 -13.24 7.89 -5.34
C SER A 851 -14.21 7.98 -4.14
N LEU A 852 -14.18 9.13 -3.45
CA LEU A 852 -15.14 9.47 -2.39
C LEU A 852 -16.58 9.54 -2.89
N GLU A 853 -16.82 9.65 -4.19
CA GLU A 853 -18.16 9.61 -4.79
C GLU A 853 -18.92 8.33 -4.42
N SER A 854 -18.20 7.22 -4.21
CA SER A 854 -18.74 5.93 -3.79
C SER A 854 -19.49 6.01 -2.44
N VAL A 855 -19.07 6.90 -1.54
CA VAL A 855 -19.57 7.02 -0.15
C VAL A 855 -20.32 8.32 0.11
N ASN A 856 -20.12 9.36 -0.72
CA ASN A 856 -20.83 10.64 -0.64
C ASN A 856 -22.35 10.50 -0.73
N ARG A 857 -22.85 9.37 -1.24
CA ARG A 857 -24.29 9.03 -1.28
C ARG A 857 -24.90 8.71 0.08
N LEU A 858 -24.07 8.46 1.10
CA LEU A 858 -24.46 8.17 2.48
C LEU A 858 -23.90 9.19 3.46
N ILE A 859 -22.65 9.61 3.25
CA ILE A 859 -21.90 10.52 4.12
C ILE A 859 -21.34 11.65 3.25
N PRO A 860 -22.07 12.76 3.08
CA PRO A 860 -21.69 13.85 2.17
C PRO A 860 -20.66 14.81 2.76
N VAL A 861 -20.45 14.76 4.08
CA VAL A 861 -19.42 15.53 4.80
C VAL A 861 -18.19 14.66 4.91
N PHE A 862 -17.00 15.21 4.65
CA PHE A 862 -15.75 14.47 4.75
C PHE A 862 -15.56 13.92 6.16
N ASP A 863 -15.57 12.58 6.25
CA ASP A 863 -15.30 11.82 7.48
C ASP A 863 -14.49 10.58 7.05
N PRO A 864 -13.14 10.70 7.03
CA PRO A 864 -12.28 9.72 6.39
C PRO A 864 -12.38 8.33 7.03
N PHE A 865 -12.67 8.25 8.34
CA PHE A 865 -12.79 6.98 9.04
C PHE A 865 -14.06 6.22 8.64
N SER A 866 -15.22 6.89 8.69
CA SER A 866 -16.50 6.27 8.33
C SER A 866 -16.59 5.97 6.84
N GLN A 867 -16.10 6.88 6.01
CA GLN A 867 -16.02 6.72 4.56
C GLN A 867 -15.09 5.55 4.18
N GLY A 868 -13.89 5.49 4.78
CA GLY A 868 -12.96 4.37 4.61
C GLY A 868 -13.56 3.02 5.02
N ALA A 869 -14.28 2.97 6.15
CA ALA A 869 -14.95 1.75 6.61
C ALA A 869 -16.00 1.23 5.60
N LEU A 870 -16.81 2.11 5.01
CA LEU A 870 -17.79 1.74 3.98
C LEU A 870 -17.11 1.19 2.71
N LEU A 871 -16.00 1.80 2.30
CA LEU A 871 -15.19 1.30 1.18
C LEU A 871 -14.66 -0.10 1.49
N ILE A 872 -14.07 -0.32 2.67
CA ILE A 872 -13.59 -1.66 3.09
C ILE A 872 -14.73 -2.69 3.04
N VAL A 873 -15.91 -2.36 3.56
CA VAL A 873 -17.08 -3.24 3.51
C VAL A 873 -17.43 -3.64 2.07
N LYS A 874 -17.46 -2.68 1.13
CA LYS A 874 -17.69 -2.97 -0.29
C LYS A 874 -16.66 -3.94 -0.85
N LEU A 875 -15.38 -3.74 -0.51
CA LEU A 875 -14.28 -4.58 -0.96
C LEU A 875 -14.34 -6.00 -0.41
N MET A 876 -14.88 -6.18 0.80
CA MET A 876 -15.02 -7.50 1.43
C MET A 876 -16.11 -8.38 0.79
N ILE A 877 -17.03 -7.80 0.01
CA ILE A 877 -18.17 -8.54 -0.57
C ILE A 877 -17.74 -9.67 -1.52
N PRO A 878 -16.90 -9.43 -2.56
CA PRO A 878 -16.40 -10.53 -3.42
C PRO A 878 -15.69 -11.64 -2.63
N PHE A 879 -14.99 -11.27 -1.56
CA PHE A 879 -14.28 -12.22 -0.70
C PHE A 879 -15.22 -13.12 0.11
N ALA A 880 -16.32 -12.56 0.62
CA ALA A 880 -17.38 -13.34 1.24
C ALA A 880 -18.00 -14.35 0.24
N LEU A 881 -18.19 -13.96 -1.02
CA LEU A 881 -18.74 -14.84 -2.06
C LEU A 881 -17.80 -16.01 -2.40
N ILE A 882 -16.52 -15.74 -2.66
CA ILE A 882 -15.55 -16.79 -2.98
C ILE A 882 -15.33 -17.74 -1.79
N SER A 883 -15.31 -17.20 -0.57
CA SER A 883 -15.23 -17.98 0.67
C SER A 883 -16.38 -18.98 0.79
N ALA A 884 -17.63 -18.53 0.64
CA ALA A 884 -18.81 -19.41 0.69
C ALA A 884 -18.79 -20.49 -0.41
N ASN A 885 -18.33 -20.16 -1.62
CA ASN A 885 -18.22 -21.11 -2.73
C ASN A 885 -17.13 -22.16 -2.49
N LEU A 886 -15.94 -21.76 -2.01
CA LEU A 886 -14.86 -22.70 -1.65
C LEU A 886 -15.29 -23.63 -0.50
N GLY A 887 -16.00 -23.11 0.50
CA GLY A 887 -16.55 -23.91 1.59
C GLY A 887 -17.51 -25.00 1.11
N ILE A 888 -18.40 -24.66 0.18
CA ILE A 888 -19.28 -25.65 -0.48
C ILE A 888 -18.47 -26.65 -1.29
N LEU A 889 -17.44 -26.19 -2.01
CA LEU A 889 -16.58 -27.09 -2.78
C LEU A 889 -15.84 -28.10 -1.89
N ASN A 890 -15.32 -27.66 -0.73
CA ASN A 890 -14.68 -28.55 0.25
C ASN A 890 -15.63 -29.68 0.69
N LYS A 891 -16.87 -29.32 1.05
CA LYS A 891 -17.92 -30.29 1.38
C LYS A 891 -18.23 -31.25 0.24
N ARG A 892 -18.31 -30.76 -1.01
CA ARG A 892 -18.60 -31.60 -2.19
C ARG A 892 -17.47 -32.54 -2.56
N LEU A 893 -16.22 -32.15 -2.32
CA LEU A 893 -15.04 -32.98 -2.58
C LEU A 893 -14.68 -33.91 -1.41
N GLY A 894 -15.41 -33.84 -0.30
CA GLY A 894 -15.19 -34.61 0.92
C GLY A 894 -13.86 -34.29 1.63
N VAL A 895 -13.26 -33.13 1.38
CA VAL A 895 -12.00 -32.71 2.02
C VAL A 895 -12.28 -31.94 3.31
N ALA A 896 -11.31 -31.89 4.22
CA ALA A 896 -11.47 -31.14 5.47
C ALA A 896 -11.70 -29.64 5.19
N PRO A 897 -12.55 -28.94 5.98
CA PRO A 897 -12.90 -27.53 5.75
C PRO A 897 -11.70 -26.59 5.60
N SER A 898 -10.61 -26.85 6.33
CA SER A 898 -9.39 -26.03 6.33
C SER A 898 -8.40 -26.36 5.21
N ALA A 899 -8.56 -27.50 4.53
CA ALA A 899 -7.48 -28.11 3.76
C ALA A 899 -7.02 -27.24 2.59
N LEU A 900 -7.96 -26.77 1.76
CA LEU A 900 -7.62 -25.94 0.60
C LEU A 900 -7.20 -24.51 0.99
N PHE A 901 -7.72 -23.96 2.09
CA PHE A 901 -7.29 -22.67 2.63
C PHE A 901 -5.83 -22.73 3.10
N MET A 902 -5.43 -23.78 3.81
CA MET A 902 -4.05 -23.95 4.28
C MET A 902 -3.05 -24.16 3.13
N VAL A 903 -3.45 -24.83 2.04
CA VAL A 903 -2.62 -24.91 0.82
C VAL A 903 -2.41 -23.51 0.25
N VAL A 904 -3.46 -22.66 0.22
CA VAL A 904 -3.38 -21.30 -0.33
C VAL A 904 -2.47 -20.43 0.53
N ILE A 905 -2.59 -20.50 1.87
CA ILE A 905 -1.69 -19.83 2.80
C ILE A 905 -0.23 -20.22 2.53
N ALA A 906 0.04 -21.51 2.26
CA ALA A 906 1.41 -21.96 2.00
C ALA A 906 1.97 -21.47 0.66
N ILE A 907 1.14 -21.36 -0.39
CA ILE A 907 1.60 -20.94 -1.72
C ILE A 907 1.53 -19.42 -1.93
N SER A 908 0.76 -18.68 -1.13
CA SER A 908 0.70 -17.22 -1.24
C SER A 908 2.02 -16.56 -0.87
N ASP A 909 2.87 -17.18 -0.04
CA ASP A 909 4.14 -16.55 0.34
C ASP A 909 5.24 -16.62 -0.71
N PHE A 910 5.03 -17.35 -1.81
CA PHE A 910 5.84 -17.14 -3.02
C PHE A 910 5.64 -15.72 -3.57
N LEU A 911 4.41 -15.20 -3.52
CA LEU A 911 4.07 -13.82 -3.89
C LEU A 911 4.65 -12.82 -2.89
N THR A 912 4.53 -13.09 -1.59
CA THR A 912 5.13 -12.25 -0.53
C THR A 912 6.65 -12.14 -0.69
N LEU A 913 7.32 -13.25 -0.98
CA LEU A 913 8.77 -13.27 -1.22
C LEU A 913 9.16 -12.53 -2.50
N HIS A 914 8.38 -12.61 -3.58
CA HIS A 914 8.58 -11.76 -4.76
C HIS A 914 8.54 -10.29 -4.35
N PHE A 915 7.47 -9.85 -3.65
CA PHE A 915 7.31 -8.45 -3.28
C PHE A 915 8.39 -7.94 -2.34
N PHE A 916 8.90 -8.79 -1.44
CA PHE A 916 10.05 -8.46 -0.60
C PHE A 916 11.29 -8.03 -1.41
N TRP A 917 11.56 -8.70 -2.53
CA TRP A 917 12.73 -8.43 -3.38
C TRP A 917 12.55 -7.24 -4.32
N VAL A 918 11.30 -6.86 -4.62
CA VAL A 918 10.99 -5.70 -5.47
C VAL A 918 10.61 -4.46 -4.68
N VAL A 919 10.73 -4.47 -3.34
CA VAL A 919 10.61 -3.25 -2.53
C VAL A 919 11.63 -2.22 -3.00
N LYS A 920 11.13 -1.04 -3.35
CA LYS A 920 11.93 0.13 -3.71
C LYS A 920 12.00 1.08 -2.53
N ASP A 921 13.15 1.70 -2.37
CA ASP A 921 13.42 2.75 -1.38
C ASP A 921 13.94 4.06 -2.01
N GLU A 922 14.03 4.05 -3.33
CA GLU A 922 14.28 5.20 -4.19
C GLU A 922 13.29 5.19 -5.36
N GLY A 923 13.11 6.33 -6.01
CA GLY A 923 12.10 6.51 -7.05
C GLY A 923 10.92 7.32 -6.55
N SER A 924 9.75 7.09 -7.12
CA SER A 924 8.51 7.81 -6.84
C SER A 924 7.79 7.27 -5.58
N TRP A 925 6.94 8.03 -4.86
CA TRP A 925 6.24 7.52 -3.64
C TRP A 925 5.23 6.50 -4.06
N LEU A 926 4.65 6.72 -5.24
CA LEU A 926 3.79 5.74 -5.82
C LEU A 926 4.58 4.45 -5.98
N GLU A 927 5.83 4.50 -6.44
CA GLU A 927 6.65 3.29 -6.57
C GLU A 927 7.07 2.70 -5.21
N ILE A 928 7.63 3.51 -4.32
CA ILE A 928 8.07 3.11 -2.98
C ILE A 928 6.86 2.62 -2.17
N GLY A 929 5.86 3.47 -1.98
CA GLY A 929 4.61 3.18 -1.29
C GLY A 929 3.80 2.05 -1.93
N SER A 930 3.75 1.91 -3.26
CA SER A 930 3.09 0.76 -3.90
C SER A 930 3.87 -0.52 -3.66
N THR A 931 5.20 -0.52 -3.72
CA THR A 931 5.99 -1.74 -3.44
C THR A 931 5.94 -2.13 -1.97
N ILE A 932 5.93 -1.17 -1.04
CA ILE A 932 5.62 -1.40 0.39
C ILE A 932 4.21 -1.99 0.53
N SER A 933 3.21 -1.36 -0.08
CA SER A 933 1.81 -1.78 0.01
C SER A 933 1.62 -3.19 -0.57
N HIS A 934 2.26 -3.51 -1.69
CA HIS A 934 2.25 -4.85 -2.28
C HIS A 934 2.80 -5.89 -1.31
N PHE A 935 3.95 -5.61 -0.70
CA PHE A 935 4.54 -6.50 0.29
C PHE A 935 3.64 -6.67 1.52
N VAL A 936 3.13 -5.58 2.10
CA VAL A 936 2.24 -5.63 3.27
C VAL A 936 0.93 -6.35 2.95
N ILE A 937 0.29 -6.06 1.81
CA ILE A 937 -0.94 -6.72 1.37
C ILE A 937 -0.68 -8.22 1.19
N ALA A 938 0.44 -8.62 0.58
CA ALA A 938 0.78 -10.02 0.40
C ALA A 938 1.11 -10.72 1.74
N SER A 939 1.83 -10.07 2.65
CA SER A 939 2.08 -10.62 4.00
C SER A 939 0.79 -10.78 4.81
N LEU A 940 -0.15 -9.83 4.70
CA LEU A 940 -1.45 -9.90 5.37
C LEU A 940 -2.43 -10.84 4.65
N LEU A 941 -2.16 -11.23 3.41
CA LEU A 941 -3.00 -12.14 2.65
C LEU A 941 -3.16 -13.49 3.36
N CYS A 942 -2.10 -14.00 4.00
CA CYS A 942 -2.15 -15.24 4.77
C CYS A 942 -3.18 -15.15 5.91
N LEU A 943 -3.20 -14.04 6.64
CA LEU A 943 -4.17 -13.76 7.69
C LEU A 943 -5.57 -13.58 7.13
N PHE A 944 -5.66 -12.89 5.99
CA PHE A 944 -6.92 -12.66 5.32
C PHE A 944 -7.55 -13.99 4.87
N VAL A 945 -6.79 -14.88 4.21
CA VAL A 945 -7.24 -16.21 3.79
C VAL A 945 -7.67 -17.06 5.00
N ALA A 946 -6.97 -16.97 6.13
CA ALA A 946 -7.39 -17.63 7.37
C ALA A 946 -8.72 -17.09 7.90
N SER A 947 -8.95 -15.77 7.83
CA SER A 947 -10.25 -15.18 8.21
C SER A 947 -11.39 -15.63 7.28
N LEU A 948 -11.10 -15.78 5.98
CA LEU A 948 -12.07 -16.27 5.00
C LEU A 948 -12.50 -17.70 5.27
N GLU A 949 -11.68 -18.52 5.93
CA GLU A 949 -12.07 -19.85 6.38
C GLU A 949 -13.21 -19.77 7.41
N GLY A 950 -13.08 -18.91 8.43
CA GLY A 950 -14.13 -18.70 9.44
C GLY A 950 -15.41 -18.10 8.86
N VAL A 951 -15.27 -17.17 7.90
CA VAL A 951 -16.40 -16.62 7.13
C VAL A 951 -17.10 -17.72 6.33
N SER A 952 -16.35 -18.66 5.74
CA SER A 952 -16.89 -19.81 5.02
C SER A 952 -17.71 -20.69 5.96
N GLU A 953 -17.16 -21.07 7.11
CA GLU A 953 -17.86 -21.86 8.14
C GLU A 953 -19.19 -21.21 8.55
N LEU A 954 -19.20 -19.87 8.74
CA LEU A 954 -20.40 -19.12 9.08
C LEU A 954 -21.46 -19.13 7.97
N PHE A 955 -21.07 -18.93 6.70
CA PHE A 955 -22.00 -18.85 5.57
C PHE A 955 -22.56 -20.22 5.15
N ILE A 956 -21.79 -21.29 5.29
CA ILE A 956 -22.19 -22.65 4.87
C ILE A 956 -22.74 -23.50 6.02
N ALA A 957 -22.90 -22.93 7.21
CA ALA A 957 -23.49 -23.59 8.37
C ALA A 957 -24.87 -24.18 8.00
N GLY A 958 -25.05 -25.48 8.30
CA GLY A 958 -26.29 -26.22 7.98
C GLY A 958 -26.50 -26.55 6.50
N VAL A 959 -25.54 -26.28 5.61
CA VAL A 959 -25.64 -26.66 4.18
C VAL A 959 -25.35 -28.14 3.97
N GLU A 960 -26.20 -28.79 3.17
CA GLU A 960 -26.12 -30.18 2.71
C GLU A 960 -25.78 -30.26 1.21
N VAL A 961 -25.08 -31.32 0.80
CA VAL A 961 -24.67 -31.58 -0.59
C VAL A 961 -24.81 -33.07 -0.95
N GLU A 962 -25.15 -33.36 -2.21
CA GLU A 962 -25.60 -34.67 -2.76
C GLU A 962 -24.87 -35.93 -2.28
N ASP A 963 -23.56 -35.88 -2.04
CA ASP A 963 -22.73 -37.06 -1.74
C ASP A 963 -22.30 -37.13 -0.24
N HIS A 964 -22.90 -36.32 0.65
CA HIS A 964 -22.44 -36.11 2.03
C HIS A 964 -23.04 -37.07 3.08
N SER A 965 -23.99 -37.95 2.71
CA SER A 965 -24.76 -38.78 3.67
C SER A 965 -23.89 -39.72 4.52
N GLY A 966 -22.92 -40.42 3.92
CA GLY A 966 -21.99 -41.31 4.65
C GLY A 966 -20.92 -40.58 5.49
N GLN A 967 -20.71 -39.29 5.23
CA GLN A 967 -19.74 -38.46 5.97
C GLN A 967 -20.41 -37.79 7.18
N ILE A 968 -21.70 -37.42 7.09
CA ILE A 968 -22.51 -36.91 8.21
C ILE A 968 -22.65 -37.94 9.33
N GLU A 969 -22.83 -39.23 9.00
CA GLU A 969 -22.86 -40.31 10.01
C GLU A 969 -21.55 -40.37 10.80
N LYS A 970 -20.39 -40.33 10.13
CA LYS A 970 -19.08 -40.35 10.79
C LYS A 970 -18.77 -39.06 11.57
N GLU A 971 -19.16 -37.90 11.05
CA GLU A 971 -19.02 -36.61 11.76
C GLU A 971 -19.91 -36.55 13.01
N ARG A 972 -21.12 -37.13 12.97
CA ARG A 972 -22.02 -37.25 14.14
C ARG A 972 -21.50 -38.24 15.17
N GLU A 973 -20.97 -39.40 14.75
CA GLU A 973 -20.38 -40.39 15.66
C GLU A 973 -19.17 -39.83 16.43
N LEU A 974 -18.33 -39.01 15.80
CA LEU A 974 -17.18 -38.36 16.44
C LEU A 974 -17.56 -37.11 17.26
N GLY A 975 -18.60 -36.38 16.84
CA GLY A 975 -19.14 -35.23 17.59
C GLY A 975 -19.83 -35.61 18.90
N GLY A 976 -20.26 -36.87 19.05
CA GLY A 976 -20.84 -37.41 20.29
C GLY A 976 -19.84 -37.67 21.41
N MET A 977 -18.53 -37.77 21.11
CA MET A 977 -17.49 -38.04 22.12
C MET A 977 -16.86 -36.77 22.75
N VAL A 978 -17.24 -35.56 22.32
CA VAL A 978 -16.61 -34.30 22.79
C VAL A 978 -17.58 -33.38 23.55
N ARG A 979 -18.88 -33.70 23.66
CA ARG A 979 -19.81 -32.99 24.57
C ARG A 979 -20.06 -33.80 25.84
N GLY A 980 -19.07 -33.85 26.72
CA GLY A 980 -19.33 -34.05 28.14
C GLY A 980 -19.75 -32.70 28.73
N VAL A 981 -21.05 -32.47 28.86
CA VAL A 981 -21.59 -31.38 29.68
C VAL A 981 -22.21 -32.01 30.92
N GLU A 982 -21.76 -31.50 32.05
CA GLU A 982 -22.24 -31.75 33.40
C GLU A 982 -23.76 -31.60 33.51
N GLY A 983 -24.33 -32.51 34.30
CA GLY A 983 -25.65 -32.53 34.93
C GLY A 983 -26.73 -31.53 34.51
N GLU A 984 -27.86 -32.07 34.08
CA GLU A 984 -29.15 -31.74 34.71
C GLU A 984 -30.10 -32.95 34.61
N LYS A 985 -30.59 -33.37 35.78
CA LYS A 985 -31.61 -34.42 35.93
C LYS A 985 -32.97 -33.79 35.71
N GLU A 986 -33.73 -34.28 34.75
CA GLU A 986 -35.19 -34.30 34.84
C GLU A 986 -35.68 -35.73 34.69
N GLY A 987 -36.52 -36.14 35.65
CA GLY A 987 -36.98 -37.50 35.81
C GLY A 987 -38.07 -37.88 34.82
N ASN A 988 -38.16 -39.17 34.55
CA ASN A 988 -39.46 -39.79 34.36
C ASN A 988 -39.43 -41.25 34.80
N GLU A 989 -40.43 -41.60 35.59
CA GLU A 989 -40.72 -42.93 36.11
C GLU A 989 -41.20 -43.85 34.97
N ASN A 990 -40.71 -45.10 34.96
CA ASN A 990 -41.54 -46.31 34.99
C ASN A 990 -40.72 -47.56 34.62
N GLY A 991 -40.96 -48.67 35.36
CA GLY A 991 -40.82 -50.02 34.80
C GLY A 991 -39.73 -50.93 35.38
N MET A 992 -39.86 -51.32 36.64
CA MET A 992 -39.95 -52.74 37.06
C MET A 992 -38.99 -53.76 36.38
N SER A 993 -37.94 -54.21 37.06
CA SER A 993 -37.89 -55.53 37.74
C SER A 993 -36.47 -55.99 38.13
N LYS A 994 -36.40 -56.51 39.38
CA LYS A 994 -35.65 -57.69 39.86
C LYS A 994 -34.12 -57.69 39.95
N THR A 995 -33.68 -57.53 41.21
CA THR A 995 -32.83 -58.45 42.00
C THR A 995 -31.45 -58.87 41.49
N GLY A 996 -30.41 -58.52 42.26
CA GLY A 996 -29.10 -59.19 42.22
C GLY A 996 -28.15 -58.64 43.28
N VAL A 997 -28.00 -59.40 44.37
CA VAL A 997 -27.27 -59.11 45.60
C VAL A 997 -25.76 -59.42 45.47
N ASN A 998 -24.92 -58.60 46.12
CA ASN A 998 -23.59 -58.84 46.74
C ASN A 998 -22.72 -57.59 46.52
N GLY A 999 -22.26 -56.82 47.51
CA GLY A 999 -21.73 -57.22 48.81
C GLY A 999 -20.21 -57.33 48.69
N ASN A 1000 -19.45 -56.31 49.13
CA ASN A 1000 -18.51 -56.37 50.26
C ASN A 1000 -17.49 -55.19 50.26
N GLY A 1001 -17.32 -54.57 51.43
CA GLY A 1001 -16.00 -54.38 52.03
C GLY A 1001 -15.23 -53.07 51.82
N ASN A 1002 -15.22 -52.24 52.86
CA ASN A 1002 -14.10 -51.51 53.51
C ASN A 1002 -12.99 -50.86 52.64
N GLY A 1003 -12.52 -49.64 52.90
CA GLY A 1003 -12.67 -48.74 54.04
C GLY A 1003 -11.52 -47.71 54.07
N HIS A 1004 -11.77 -46.60 54.79
CA HIS A 1004 -10.81 -45.69 55.43
C HIS A 1004 -9.84 -44.81 54.59
N GLY A 1005 -9.87 -43.50 54.90
CA GLY A 1005 -8.62 -42.74 55.10
C GLY A 1005 -8.51 -41.32 54.55
N LYS A 1006 -9.10 -40.35 55.27
CA LYS A 1006 -8.61 -38.99 55.63
C LYS A 1006 -7.81 -38.08 54.66
N ASP A 1007 -8.30 -36.84 54.61
CA ASP A 1007 -7.62 -35.53 54.77
C ASP A 1007 -6.29 -35.23 54.04
N LYS A 1008 -6.29 -34.22 53.14
CA LYS A 1008 -5.89 -32.83 53.45
C LYS A 1008 -5.80 -31.95 52.18
N SER A 1009 -6.13 -30.67 52.41
CA SER A 1009 -5.97 -29.48 51.59
C SER A 1009 -4.60 -29.28 50.93
N THR A 1010 -4.54 -28.90 49.65
CA THR A 1010 -4.17 -27.55 49.15
C THR A 1010 -4.48 -27.44 47.67
#